data_AF-A0A3C1IUQ8-F1
#
_entry.id   AF-A0A3C1IUQ8-F1
#
_cell.length_a   1.000
_cell.length_b   1.000
_cell.length_c   1.000
_cell.angle_alpha   90.00
_cell.angle_beta   90.00
_cell.angle_gamma   90.00
#
_symmetry.space_group_name_H-M   'P 1'
#
loop_
_entity.id
_entity.type
_entity.pdbx_description
1 polymer ?
#
loop_
_entity_poly.entity_id
_entity_poly.type
_entity_poly.pdbx_seq_one_letter_code
_entity_poly.pdbx_strand_id
1 'polypeptide(L)'
;MTDFHKKSIQSLLSEKRLAEAFAELRQTAQTLQNWQLNNRLDELEESYKYMIRYVADGCNDPQREEIHNGITAKLMELADITEQELTVQNSPKLYYETLRMERKYPRSLEALLEAYRECADKTALFYELPADKRDSDQERTLLMEKEKAANAVFKHIWVTFPVTANEAGTLDKLFADADATAEIKELAMAATMLSLLEHYSEHLLLSLLDLYAANAFNDASLSMKALCCALIAMHCHRETIKHSSAISLRIANIADSERGRRDIMTVFLQFIRSRSTERISQKVRDELVPKLMKLSPEMRRKMRDGFSDDIEEMAKNPDWQEMLNESGITDKMQELSRMQAEGSDVFLSSFARLKSFPFFNDVANWFVPFTPRHSSIFRVFAGNSSSMLLSMVDRTGAFCDSDKFSFALSVATMPDQHRSMMMAQFDEQQEQVINEMADSLPNPDKQRENIANKYVQSLYRFFNLFRSRNDFYNPFSTRLNLIDVPFVSDALSDTKSLRLIAEFYFSMQCYTDALSTFGKVLKQDSPTASDYQKTGYCHEQLKQYVLATADYEKVELLKPNDVWTLKHLALCYRAVNDTEKAIANYKRAEALQPDNVALANNIANCLLEGGRIEEALKYFFKVDYLASKGERTMRPIAWCSFLIGNYSQSVDYYNRIIAKQPGANDYINRGHALLCSGQVKDAVASYMDAVDKSGGSEVLKTLDDDRHYLLDAGVDKLTIALIFDKIRYKGLGTSENM
;
A
#
# COMPACT_ATOMS: atom_id res chain seq x y z
N MET A 1 -13.50 -11.67 -9.90
CA MET A 1 -12.67 -12.52 -10.79
C MET A 1 -13.13 -12.46 -12.23
N THR A 2 -14.43 -12.36 -12.51
CA THR A 2 -14.98 -12.38 -13.88
C THR A 2 -14.68 -11.11 -14.69
N ASP A 3 -14.79 -9.91 -14.11
CA ASP A 3 -14.57 -8.62 -14.81
C ASP A 3 -13.08 -8.32 -15.16
N PHE A 4 -12.12 -9.06 -14.56
CA PHE A 4 -10.68 -8.92 -14.85
C PHE A 4 -10.23 -9.75 -16.06
N HIS A 5 -10.87 -10.91 -16.27
CA HIS A 5 -10.47 -11.86 -17.30
C HIS A 5 -10.81 -11.37 -18.72
N LYS A 6 -11.97 -10.69 -18.88
CA LYS A 6 -12.41 -10.09 -20.15
C LYS A 6 -11.46 -9.01 -20.68
N LYS A 7 -11.11 -8.05 -19.81
CA LYS A 7 -10.23 -6.93 -20.17
C LYS A 7 -8.82 -7.41 -20.54
N SER A 8 -8.35 -8.51 -19.94
CA SER A 8 -7.06 -9.12 -20.25
C SER A 8 -6.99 -9.67 -21.68
N ILE A 9 -7.96 -10.51 -22.06
CA ILE A 9 -7.94 -11.20 -23.37
C ILE A 9 -8.13 -10.21 -24.53
N GLN A 10 -9.01 -9.21 -24.39
CA GLN A 10 -9.21 -8.18 -25.42
C GLN A 10 -7.96 -7.31 -25.66
N SER A 11 -7.20 -7.01 -24.60
CA SER A 11 -5.93 -6.28 -24.71
C SER A 11 -4.90 -7.08 -25.50
N LEU A 12 -4.72 -8.37 -25.17
CA LEU A 12 -3.75 -9.26 -25.82
C LEU A 12 -3.98 -9.40 -27.34
N LEU A 13 -5.24 -9.49 -27.77
CA LEU A 13 -5.59 -9.63 -29.17
C LEU A 13 -5.29 -8.36 -29.98
N SER A 14 -5.48 -7.18 -29.39
CA SER A 14 -5.16 -5.90 -30.05
C SER A 14 -3.67 -5.69 -30.29
N GLU A 15 -2.82 -6.34 -29.48
CA GLU A 15 -1.35 -6.26 -29.52
C GLU A 15 -0.70 -7.34 -30.41
N LYS A 16 -1.49 -8.16 -31.14
CA LYS A 16 -1.01 -9.34 -31.89
C LYS A 16 -0.30 -10.39 -30.99
N ARG A 17 -0.76 -10.58 -29.74
CA ARG A 17 -0.21 -11.55 -28.77
C ARG A 17 -1.06 -12.81 -28.67
N LEU A 18 -1.18 -13.55 -29.77
CA LEU A 18 -2.17 -14.63 -29.88
C LEU A 18 -1.86 -15.84 -28.99
N ALA A 19 -0.60 -16.19 -28.75
CA ALA A 19 -0.24 -17.32 -27.89
C ALA A 19 -0.75 -17.16 -26.44
N GLU A 20 -0.74 -15.94 -25.92
CA GLU A 20 -1.25 -15.63 -24.57
C GLU A 20 -2.78 -15.64 -24.52
N ALA A 21 -3.42 -15.13 -25.58
CA ALA A 21 -4.87 -15.19 -25.70
C ALA A 21 -5.39 -16.64 -25.77
N PHE A 22 -4.67 -17.55 -26.47
CA PHE A 22 -5.00 -18.98 -26.48
C PHE A 22 -4.91 -19.62 -25.08
N ALA A 23 -3.88 -19.30 -24.30
CA ALA A 23 -3.67 -19.88 -22.98
C ALA A 23 -4.78 -19.50 -21.99
N GLU A 24 -5.14 -18.21 -21.92
CA GLU A 24 -6.19 -17.69 -21.04
C GLU A 24 -7.58 -18.27 -21.39
N LEU A 25 -7.92 -18.33 -22.68
CA LEU A 25 -9.18 -18.90 -23.15
C LEU A 25 -9.28 -20.40 -22.85
N ARG A 26 -8.17 -21.14 -22.97
CA ARG A 26 -8.12 -22.58 -22.69
C ARG A 26 -8.33 -22.85 -21.19
N GLN A 27 -7.75 -22.04 -20.31
CA GLN A 27 -7.96 -22.14 -18.86
C GLN A 27 -9.43 -21.89 -18.49
N THR A 28 -10.04 -20.91 -19.14
CA THR A 28 -11.47 -20.59 -18.94
C THR A 28 -12.37 -21.72 -19.44
N ALA A 29 -12.08 -22.26 -20.62
CA ALA A 29 -12.82 -23.38 -21.21
C ALA A 29 -12.79 -24.65 -20.35
N GLN A 30 -11.63 -24.94 -19.74
CA GLN A 30 -11.48 -26.05 -18.80
C GLN A 30 -12.32 -25.85 -17.53
N THR A 31 -12.35 -24.62 -17.00
CA THR A 31 -13.14 -24.26 -15.81
C THR A 31 -14.63 -24.41 -16.07
N LEU A 32 -15.08 -24.03 -17.27
CA LEU A 32 -16.47 -24.16 -17.72
C LEU A 32 -16.83 -25.59 -18.17
N GLN A 33 -15.87 -26.52 -18.21
CA GLN A 33 -16.02 -27.85 -18.82
C GLN A 33 -16.57 -27.78 -20.27
N ASN A 34 -16.23 -26.73 -21.00
CA ASN A 34 -16.75 -26.47 -22.33
C ASN A 34 -15.84 -27.09 -23.40
N TRP A 35 -16.09 -28.36 -23.71
CA TRP A 35 -15.33 -29.13 -24.70
C TRP A 35 -15.40 -28.55 -26.12
N GLN A 36 -16.52 -27.93 -26.51
CA GLN A 36 -16.66 -27.32 -27.84
C GLN A 36 -15.77 -26.08 -28.01
N LEU A 37 -15.58 -25.32 -26.93
CA LEU A 37 -14.65 -24.20 -26.89
C LEU A 37 -13.19 -24.67 -27.00
N ASN A 38 -12.81 -25.76 -26.31
CA ASN A 38 -11.45 -26.32 -26.40
C ASN A 38 -11.08 -26.78 -27.82
N ASN A 39 -11.96 -27.52 -28.50
CA ASN A 39 -11.67 -28.00 -29.87
C ASN A 39 -11.46 -26.86 -30.87
N ARG A 40 -12.24 -25.78 -30.76
CA ARG A 40 -12.11 -24.59 -31.61
C ARG A 40 -10.79 -23.85 -31.36
N LEU A 41 -10.31 -23.84 -30.13
CA LEU A 41 -9.00 -23.28 -29.79
C LEU A 41 -7.86 -24.13 -30.38
N ASP A 42 -7.94 -25.46 -30.32
CA ASP A 42 -6.93 -26.37 -30.85
C ASP A 42 -6.73 -26.21 -32.38
N GLU A 43 -7.80 -26.17 -33.16
CA GLU A 43 -7.74 -26.01 -34.64
C GLU A 43 -7.10 -24.68 -35.08
N LEU A 44 -7.38 -23.61 -34.35
CA LEU A 44 -6.82 -22.28 -34.62
C LEU A 44 -5.36 -22.17 -34.21
N GLU A 45 -4.98 -22.83 -33.11
CA GLU A 45 -3.61 -22.79 -32.58
C GLU A 45 -2.64 -23.60 -33.44
N GLU A 46 -3.05 -24.73 -34.02
CA GLU A 46 -2.23 -25.49 -34.97
C GLU A 46 -1.87 -24.68 -36.22
N SER A 47 -2.88 -24.03 -36.81
CA SER A 47 -2.69 -23.13 -37.97
C SER A 47 -1.72 -21.99 -37.65
N TYR A 48 -1.75 -21.49 -36.41
CA TYR A 48 -0.84 -20.45 -35.94
C TYR A 48 0.61 -20.94 -35.77
N LYS A 49 0.80 -22.15 -35.19
CA LYS A 49 2.12 -22.76 -34.98
C LYS A 49 2.87 -23.03 -36.28
N TYR A 50 2.17 -23.44 -37.34
CA TYR A 50 2.78 -23.59 -38.66
C TYR A 50 3.35 -22.27 -39.17
N MET A 51 2.59 -21.17 -39.08
CA MET A 51 3.05 -19.83 -39.48
C MET A 51 4.33 -19.40 -38.75
N ILE A 52 4.41 -19.66 -37.45
CA ILE A 52 5.58 -19.35 -36.61
C ILE A 52 6.83 -20.11 -37.08
N ARG A 53 6.67 -21.40 -37.43
CA ARG A 53 7.79 -22.26 -37.89
C ARG A 53 8.40 -21.73 -39.20
N TYR A 54 7.57 -21.36 -40.17
CA TYR A 54 8.02 -20.81 -41.45
C TYR A 54 8.83 -19.50 -41.30
N VAL A 55 8.48 -18.64 -40.34
CA VAL A 55 9.21 -17.39 -40.07
C VAL A 55 10.53 -17.64 -39.35
N ALA A 56 10.55 -18.56 -38.38
CA ALA A 56 11.76 -18.91 -37.65
C ALA A 56 12.85 -19.50 -38.57
N ASP A 57 12.44 -20.16 -39.66
CA ASP A 57 13.34 -20.71 -40.68
C ASP A 57 13.80 -19.65 -41.71
N GLY A 58 13.35 -18.40 -41.58
CA GLY A 58 13.72 -17.29 -42.48
C GLY A 58 12.96 -17.28 -43.81
N CYS A 59 11.86 -18.04 -43.94
CA CYS A 59 11.06 -18.08 -45.16
C CYS A 59 10.05 -16.92 -45.23
N ASN A 60 9.84 -16.37 -46.43
CA ASN A 60 8.84 -15.33 -46.68
C ASN A 60 7.51 -15.95 -47.16
N ASP A 61 6.38 -15.55 -46.57
CA ASP A 61 5.04 -16.01 -46.95
C ASP A 61 4.13 -14.81 -47.24
N PRO A 62 3.67 -14.61 -48.50
CA PRO A 62 2.82 -13.49 -48.89
C PRO A 62 1.41 -13.48 -48.26
N GLN A 63 0.89 -14.61 -47.79
CA GLN A 63 -0.47 -14.73 -47.24
C GLN A 63 -0.51 -14.60 -45.71
N ARG A 64 0.65 -14.44 -45.08
CA ARG A 64 0.85 -14.46 -43.63
C ARG A 64 -0.03 -13.47 -42.86
N GLU A 65 -0.21 -12.26 -43.38
CA GLU A 65 -0.99 -11.21 -42.71
C GLU A 65 -2.50 -11.51 -42.71
N GLU A 66 -3.01 -12.07 -43.81
CA GLU A 66 -4.41 -12.47 -43.96
C GLU A 66 -4.77 -13.59 -42.96
N ILE A 67 -3.89 -14.59 -42.87
CA ILE A 67 -4.07 -15.74 -41.96
C ILE A 67 -4.05 -15.27 -40.49
N HIS A 68 -3.12 -14.40 -40.10
CA HIS A 68 -3.03 -13.85 -38.74
C HIS A 68 -4.30 -13.07 -38.33
N ASN A 69 -4.81 -12.21 -39.21
CA ASN A 69 -6.01 -11.42 -38.93
C ASN A 69 -7.26 -12.31 -38.78
N GLY A 70 -7.37 -13.36 -39.59
CA GLY A 70 -8.46 -14.34 -39.50
C GLY A 70 -8.49 -15.11 -38.16
N ILE A 71 -7.32 -15.42 -37.58
CA ILE A 71 -7.23 -16.09 -36.27
C ILE A 71 -7.62 -15.12 -35.14
N THR A 72 -7.18 -13.87 -35.22
CA THR A 72 -7.45 -12.82 -34.21
C THR A 72 -8.96 -12.59 -34.02
N ALA A 73 -9.70 -12.46 -35.12
CA ALA A 73 -11.13 -12.23 -35.09
C ALA A 73 -11.91 -13.37 -34.39
N LYS A 74 -11.51 -14.62 -34.63
CA LYS A 74 -12.15 -15.81 -34.04
C LYS A 74 -11.90 -15.93 -32.53
N LEU A 75 -10.75 -15.47 -32.02
CA LEU A 75 -10.46 -15.48 -30.58
C LEU A 75 -11.28 -14.44 -29.80
N MET A 76 -11.58 -13.28 -30.41
CA MET A 76 -12.43 -12.27 -29.79
C MET A 76 -13.85 -12.80 -29.53
N GLU A 77 -14.41 -13.52 -30.50
CA GLU A 77 -15.76 -14.12 -30.40
C GLU A 77 -15.84 -15.12 -29.23
N LEU A 78 -14.80 -15.93 -29.01
CA LEU A 78 -14.78 -16.95 -27.96
C LEU A 78 -14.64 -16.35 -26.55
N ALA A 79 -13.98 -15.20 -26.40
CA ALA A 79 -13.79 -14.54 -25.11
C ALA A 79 -15.12 -14.02 -24.52
N ASP A 80 -15.93 -13.38 -25.36
CA ASP A 80 -17.20 -12.76 -24.93
C ASP A 80 -18.21 -13.82 -24.43
N ILE A 81 -18.20 -15.03 -24.99
CA ILE A 81 -19.11 -16.12 -24.62
C ILE A 81 -18.85 -16.66 -23.21
N THR A 82 -17.58 -16.70 -22.77
CA THR A 82 -17.18 -17.37 -21.52
C THR A 82 -17.44 -16.57 -20.24
N GLU A 83 -17.46 -15.25 -20.33
CA GLU A 83 -17.54 -14.36 -19.16
C GLU A 83 -18.94 -14.33 -18.53
N GLN A 84 -19.97 -14.40 -19.36
CA GLN A 84 -21.36 -14.26 -18.95
C GLN A 84 -21.83 -15.41 -18.04
N GLU A 85 -21.23 -16.58 -18.15
CA GLU A 85 -21.68 -17.80 -17.48
C GLU A 85 -21.20 -17.94 -16.02
N LEU A 86 -20.15 -17.23 -15.59
CA LEU A 86 -19.45 -17.49 -14.31
C LEU A 86 -19.93 -16.67 -13.09
N THR A 87 -20.62 -15.54 -13.26
CA THR A 87 -20.77 -14.54 -12.17
C THR A 87 -21.95 -14.77 -11.21
N VAL A 88 -23.01 -15.46 -11.63
CA VAL A 88 -24.33 -15.33 -10.98
C VAL A 88 -24.62 -16.31 -9.84
N GLN A 89 -23.95 -17.46 -9.73
CA GLN A 89 -24.51 -18.58 -8.94
C GLN A 89 -23.96 -18.80 -7.50
N ASN A 90 -22.75 -18.35 -7.12
CA ASN A 90 -22.01 -19.04 -6.05
C ASN A 90 -21.24 -18.14 -5.02
N SER A 91 -21.67 -16.92 -4.70
CA SER A 91 -20.82 -16.00 -3.89
C SER A 91 -20.64 -16.45 -2.41
N PRO A 92 -19.39 -16.72 -1.96
CA PRO A 92 -19.10 -17.23 -0.61
C PRO A 92 -18.78 -16.14 0.44
N LYS A 93 -18.97 -14.84 0.13
CA LYS A 93 -18.55 -13.74 1.03
C LYS A 93 -19.28 -13.74 2.38
N LEU A 94 -18.55 -13.41 3.46
CA LEU A 94 -19.03 -13.39 4.85
C LEU A 94 -20.27 -12.51 5.10
N TYR A 95 -20.38 -11.37 4.41
CA TYR A 95 -21.55 -10.49 4.52
C TYR A 95 -22.84 -11.24 4.15
N TYR A 96 -22.86 -11.90 2.98
CA TYR A 96 -24.03 -12.64 2.52
C TYR A 96 -24.30 -13.90 3.37
N GLU A 97 -23.28 -14.50 3.97
CA GLU A 97 -23.46 -15.58 4.95
C GLU A 97 -24.17 -15.11 6.22
N THR A 98 -23.69 -14.00 6.79
CA THR A 98 -24.25 -13.42 8.02
C THR A 98 -25.69 -12.96 7.79
N LEU A 99 -25.96 -12.30 6.65
CA LEU A 99 -27.30 -11.89 6.25
C LEU A 99 -28.28 -13.08 6.14
N ARG A 100 -27.83 -14.21 5.57
CA ARG A 100 -28.65 -15.43 5.49
C ARG A 100 -29.00 -15.97 6.87
N MET A 101 -28.07 -15.90 7.83
CA MET A 101 -28.31 -16.34 9.21
C MET A 101 -29.28 -15.41 9.95
N GLU A 102 -29.13 -14.09 9.86
CA GLU A 102 -30.04 -13.13 10.49
C GLU A 102 -31.47 -13.25 9.95
N ARG A 103 -31.63 -13.49 8.65
CA ARG A 103 -32.96 -13.71 8.04
C ARG A 103 -33.63 -15.02 8.46
N LYS A 104 -32.87 -16.00 8.96
CA LYS A 104 -33.41 -17.28 9.43
C LYS A 104 -34.15 -17.12 10.77
N TYR A 105 -33.72 -16.17 11.60
CA TYR A 105 -34.29 -15.91 12.93
C TYR A 105 -34.47 -14.39 13.15
N PRO A 106 -35.45 -13.76 12.48
CA PRO A 106 -35.61 -12.31 12.48
C PRO A 106 -35.93 -11.79 13.89
N ARG A 107 -35.14 -10.81 14.35
CA ARG A 107 -35.33 -10.04 15.59
C ARG A 107 -35.19 -8.56 15.27
N SER A 108 -35.95 -7.70 15.95
CA SER A 108 -35.80 -6.25 15.78
C SER A 108 -34.62 -5.71 16.57
N LEU A 109 -34.07 -4.57 16.15
CA LEU A 109 -32.99 -3.90 16.87
C LEU A 109 -33.40 -3.56 18.32
N GLU A 110 -34.64 -3.12 18.55
CA GLU A 110 -35.16 -2.82 19.88
C GLU A 110 -35.13 -4.05 20.79
N ALA A 111 -35.55 -5.22 20.29
CA ALA A 111 -35.54 -6.46 21.07
C ALA A 111 -34.12 -6.92 21.41
N LEU A 112 -33.16 -6.71 20.50
CA LEU A 112 -31.75 -7.02 20.74
C LEU A 112 -31.12 -6.09 21.77
N LEU A 113 -31.45 -4.79 21.73
CA LEU A 113 -30.99 -3.81 22.70
C LEU A 113 -31.56 -4.06 24.10
N GLU A 114 -32.83 -4.47 24.19
CA GLU A 114 -33.44 -4.85 25.47
C GLU A 114 -32.73 -6.07 26.08
N ALA A 115 -32.47 -7.10 25.28
CA ALA A 115 -31.70 -8.26 25.73
C ALA A 115 -30.27 -7.89 26.18
N TYR A 116 -29.63 -6.93 25.50
CA TYR A 116 -28.34 -6.40 25.93
C TYR A 116 -28.42 -5.67 27.28
N ARG A 117 -29.44 -4.82 27.47
CA ARG A 117 -29.68 -4.10 28.73
C ARG A 117 -29.89 -5.06 29.89
N GLU A 118 -30.73 -6.08 29.71
CA GLU A 118 -30.93 -7.12 30.73
C GLU A 118 -29.61 -7.80 31.15
N CYS A 119 -28.74 -8.13 30.19
CA CYS A 119 -27.43 -8.69 30.48
C CYS A 119 -26.50 -7.68 31.16
N ALA A 120 -26.54 -6.41 30.74
CA ALA A 120 -25.75 -5.33 31.33
C ALA A 120 -26.16 -5.07 32.79
N ASP A 121 -27.45 -5.06 33.09
CA ASP A 121 -27.99 -4.85 34.44
C ASP A 121 -27.62 -6.00 35.38
N LYS A 122 -27.73 -7.25 34.91
CA LYS A 122 -27.26 -8.43 35.67
C LYS A 122 -25.77 -8.33 35.99
N THR A 123 -24.97 -7.86 35.03
CA THR A 123 -23.53 -7.67 35.21
C THR A 123 -23.24 -6.53 36.20
N ALA A 124 -23.97 -5.41 36.11
CA ALA A 124 -23.83 -4.28 37.03
C ALA A 124 -24.17 -4.69 38.46
N LEU A 125 -25.32 -5.36 38.66
CA LEU A 125 -25.77 -5.88 39.95
C LEU A 125 -24.76 -6.86 40.57
N PHE A 126 -24.12 -7.70 39.76
CA PHE A 126 -23.05 -8.58 40.23
C PHE A 126 -21.85 -7.79 40.79
N TYR A 127 -21.48 -6.68 40.15
CA TYR A 127 -20.40 -5.82 40.62
C TYR A 127 -20.77 -4.92 41.81
N GLU A 128 -22.03 -4.86 42.23
CA GLU A 128 -22.44 -4.24 43.50
C GLU A 128 -22.18 -5.16 44.70
N LEU A 129 -22.03 -6.47 44.48
CA LEU A 129 -21.70 -7.42 45.54
C LEU A 129 -20.31 -7.14 46.14
N PRO A 130 -20.09 -7.38 47.44
CA PRO A 130 -18.74 -7.36 48.04
C PRO A 130 -17.76 -8.26 47.28
N ALA A 131 -16.48 -7.85 47.16
CA ALA A 131 -15.49 -8.56 46.35
C ALA A 131 -15.27 -10.03 46.77
N ASP A 132 -15.40 -10.32 48.07
CA ASP A 132 -15.33 -11.67 48.65
C ASP A 132 -16.52 -12.57 48.28
N LYS A 133 -17.61 -11.99 47.78
CA LYS A 133 -18.82 -12.70 47.34
C LYS A 133 -18.93 -12.84 45.81
N ARG A 134 -17.95 -12.34 45.06
CA ARG A 134 -17.94 -12.41 43.59
C ARG A 134 -17.28 -13.71 43.14
N ASP A 135 -18.10 -14.64 42.67
CA ASP A 135 -17.61 -15.88 42.07
C ASP A 135 -17.05 -15.63 40.65
N SER A 136 -15.84 -16.13 40.38
CA SER A 136 -15.13 -15.88 39.13
C SER A 136 -15.77 -16.57 37.92
N ASP A 137 -16.40 -17.73 38.10
CA ASP A 137 -17.06 -18.45 37.00
C ASP A 137 -18.43 -17.83 36.68
N GLN A 138 -19.14 -17.33 37.70
CA GLN A 138 -20.33 -16.51 37.52
C GLN A 138 -20.01 -15.20 36.80
N GLU A 139 -18.95 -14.49 37.22
CA GLU A 139 -18.49 -13.26 36.55
C GLU A 139 -18.22 -13.51 35.07
N ARG A 140 -17.48 -14.58 34.75
CA ARG A 140 -17.19 -14.97 33.37
C ARG A 140 -18.46 -15.19 32.56
N THR A 141 -19.43 -15.90 33.14
CA THR A 141 -20.69 -16.24 32.46
C THR A 141 -21.49 -14.98 32.14
N LEU A 142 -21.64 -14.06 33.10
CA LEU A 142 -22.34 -12.79 32.90
C LEU A 142 -21.67 -11.92 31.84
N LEU A 143 -20.34 -11.83 31.86
CA LEU A 143 -19.58 -11.10 30.83
C LEU A 143 -19.79 -11.72 29.44
N MET A 144 -19.70 -13.04 29.30
CA MET A 144 -19.93 -13.73 28.03
C MET A 144 -21.36 -13.53 27.49
N GLU A 145 -22.37 -13.54 28.36
CA GLU A 145 -23.76 -13.28 27.96
C GLU A 145 -23.94 -11.85 27.45
N LYS A 146 -23.37 -10.86 28.16
CA LYS A 146 -23.40 -9.45 27.77
C LYS A 146 -22.69 -9.23 26.43
N GLU A 147 -21.50 -9.78 26.25
CA GLU A 147 -20.71 -9.71 25.01
C GLU A 147 -21.44 -10.36 23.83
N LYS A 148 -22.10 -11.50 24.07
CA LYS A 148 -22.90 -12.19 23.04
C LYS A 148 -24.12 -11.36 22.62
N ALA A 149 -24.79 -10.70 23.57
CA ALA A 149 -25.90 -9.80 23.28
C ALA A 149 -25.42 -8.57 22.47
N ALA A 150 -24.29 -7.96 22.86
CA ALA A 150 -23.67 -6.86 22.13
C ALA A 150 -23.29 -7.24 20.69
N ASN A 151 -22.73 -8.44 20.51
CA ASN A 151 -22.36 -8.97 19.21
C ASN A 151 -23.60 -9.24 18.32
N ALA A 152 -24.72 -9.67 18.90
CA ALA A 152 -25.97 -9.79 18.16
C ALA A 152 -26.49 -8.44 17.66
N VAL A 153 -26.40 -7.38 18.48
CA VAL A 153 -26.71 -5.99 18.07
C VAL A 153 -25.78 -5.56 16.93
N PHE A 154 -24.47 -5.80 17.06
CA PHE A 154 -23.48 -5.48 16.02
C PHE A 154 -23.82 -6.16 14.69
N LYS A 155 -24.05 -7.48 14.69
CA LYS A 155 -24.33 -8.25 13.47
C LYS A 155 -25.61 -7.78 12.80
N HIS A 156 -26.64 -7.49 13.58
CA HIS A 156 -27.90 -6.96 13.08
C HIS A 156 -27.70 -5.61 12.37
N ILE A 157 -27.09 -4.62 13.04
CA ILE A 157 -26.83 -3.30 12.44
C ILE A 157 -25.96 -3.42 11.18
N TRP A 158 -24.95 -4.29 11.20
CA TRP A 158 -24.02 -4.45 10.07
C TRP A 158 -24.70 -4.94 8.80
N VAL A 159 -25.60 -5.93 8.87
CA VAL A 159 -26.16 -6.59 7.68
C VAL A 159 -27.59 -6.19 7.34
N THR A 160 -28.27 -5.43 8.19
CA THR A 160 -29.62 -4.97 7.92
C THR A 160 -29.65 -4.01 6.73
N PHE A 161 -30.29 -4.44 5.64
CA PHE A 161 -30.54 -3.65 4.45
C PHE A 161 -31.85 -4.09 3.75
N PRO A 162 -32.69 -3.14 3.28
CA PRO A 162 -32.58 -1.68 3.46
C PRO A 162 -32.88 -1.26 4.91
N VAL A 163 -32.18 -0.23 5.39
CA VAL A 163 -32.38 0.32 6.74
C VAL A 163 -33.64 1.18 6.76
N THR A 164 -34.58 0.85 7.62
CA THR A 164 -35.82 1.62 7.77
C THR A 164 -35.62 2.86 8.64
N ALA A 165 -36.49 3.87 8.49
CA ALA A 165 -36.46 5.05 9.36
C ALA A 165 -36.69 4.71 10.84
N ASN A 166 -37.46 3.65 11.12
CA ASN A 166 -37.66 3.17 12.49
C ASN A 166 -36.36 2.58 13.07
N GLU A 167 -35.66 1.73 12.32
CA GLU A 167 -34.38 1.16 12.75
C GLU A 167 -33.32 2.25 12.97
N ALA A 168 -33.23 3.22 12.06
CA ALA A 168 -32.36 4.38 12.24
C ALA A 168 -32.72 5.18 13.50
N GLY A 169 -34.00 5.45 13.73
CA GLY A 169 -34.46 6.15 14.94
C GLY A 169 -34.16 5.39 16.23
N THR A 170 -34.16 4.06 16.21
CA THR A 170 -33.76 3.23 17.35
C THR A 170 -32.25 3.28 17.59
N LEU A 171 -31.46 3.29 16.52
CA LEU A 171 -30.01 3.52 16.61
C LEU A 171 -29.70 4.92 17.19
N ASP A 172 -30.41 5.95 16.75
CA ASP A 172 -30.24 7.32 17.28
C ASP A 172 -30.56 7.39 18.78
N LYS A 173 -31.61 6.69 19.22
CA LYS A 173 -31.93 6.57 20.65
C LYS A 173 -30.81 5.91 21.45
N LEU A 174 -30.19 4.84 20.92
CA LEU A 174 -29.02 4.21 21.55
C LEU A 174 -27.85 5.18 21.69
N PHE A 175 -27.58 5.98 20.66
CA PHE A 175 -26.50 6.97 20.69
C PHE A 175 -26.77 8.09 21.70
N ALA A 176 -28.02 8.53 21.81
CA ALA A 176 -28.46 9.55 22.77
C ALA A 176 -28.60 9.03 24.22
N ASP A 177 -28.70 7.72 24.43
CA ASP A 177 -28.88 7.09 25.74
C ASP A 177 -27.64 7.31 26.62
N ALA A 178 -27.77 8.10 27.69
CA ALA A 178 -26.66 8.41 28.60
C ALA A 178 -26.22 7.22 29.45
N ASP A 179 -27.12 6.26 29.67
CA ASP A 179 -26.86 5.06 30.48
C ASP A 179 -26.24 3.93 29.64
N ALA A 180 -26.36 4.02 28.30
CA ALA A 180 -25.72 3.07 27.40
C ALA A 180 -24.19 3.14 27.49
N THR A 181 -23.57 1.97 27.67
CA THR A 181 -22.11 1.87 27.82
C THR A 181 -21.35 2.28 26.56
N ALA A 182 -20.10 2.73 26.71
CA ALA A 182 -19.23 3.04 25.57
C ALA A 182 -19.05 1.82 24.65
N GLU A 183 -19.03 0.61 25.20
CA GLU A 183 -18.87 -0.65 24.45
C GLU A 183 -19.96 -0.83 23.38
N ILE A 184 -21.24 -0.68 23.77
CA ILE A 184 -22.35 -0.88 22.82
C ILE A 184 -22.45 0.26 21.82
N LYS A 185 -22.15 1.50 22.23
CA LYS A 185 -22.14 2.66 21.32
C LYS A 185 -21.05 2.55 20.28
N GLU A 186 -19.83 2.17 20.67
CA GLU A 186 -18.72 2.01 19.73
C GLU A 186 -18.92 0.82 18.78
N LEU A 187 -19.47 -0.30 19.27
CA LEU A 187 -19.85 -1.43 18.41
C LEU A 187 -20.94 -1.06 17.41
N ALA A 188 -22.00 -0.37 17.84
CA ALA A 188 -23.07 0.08 16.96
C ALA A 188 -22.56 1.07 15.90
N MET A 189 -21.67 1.99 16.29
CA MET A 189 -20.99 2.92 15.39
C MET A 189 -20.13 2.19 14.35
N ALA A 190 -19.32 1.21 14.77
CA ALA A 190 -18.50 0.42 13.85
C ALA A 190 -19.36 -0.44 12.89
N ALA A 191 -20.43 -1.05 13.39
CA ALA A 191 -21.38 -1.79 12.57
C ALA A 191 -22.07 -0.88 11.54
N THR A 192 -22.42 0.34 11.94
CA THR A 192 -23.00 1.38 11.07
C THR A 192 -22.01 1.75 9.95
N MET A 193 -20.73 1.95 10.29
CA MET A 193 -19.69 2.19 9.29
C MET A 193 -19.55 1.02 8.32
N LEU A 194 -19.47 -0.22 8.80
CA LEU A 194 -19.36 -1.40 7.93
C LEU A 194 -20.59 -1.58 7.03
N SER A 195 -21.79 -1.31 7.55
CA SER A 195 -23.02 -1.30 6.76
C SER A 195 -22.94 -0.25 5.66
N LEU A 196 -22.51 0.97 6.00
CA LEU A 196 -22.30 2.05 5.03
C LEU A 196 -21.21 1.73 4.00
N LEU A 197 -20.20 0.91 4.31
CA LEU A 197 -19.21 0.50 3.32
C LEU A 197 -19.77 -0.50 2.30
N GLU A 198 -20.80 -1.27 2.65
CA GLU A 198 -21.44 -2.22 1.74
C GLU A 198 -22.58 -1.55 0.95
N HIS A 199 -23.42 -0.77 1.63
CA HIS A 199 -24.59 -0.11 1.05
C HIS A 199 -24.79 1.30 1.57
N TYR A 200 -25.11 2.23 0.68
CA TYR A 200 -25.41 3.61 1.08
C TYR A 200 -26.75 3.69 1.82
N SER A 201 -26.75 4.43 2.94
CA SER A 201 -27.93 4.84 3.69
C SER A 201 -27.73 6.25 4.23
N GLU A 202 -28.56 7.19 3.78
CA GLU A 202 -28.49 8.59 4.24
C GLU A 202 -28.76 8.69 5.74
N HIS A 203 -29.74 7.93 6.25
CA HIS A 203 -30.08 7.90 7.68
C HIS A 203 -28.90 7.49 8.55
N LEU A 204 -28.22 6.38 8.21
CA LEU A 204 -27.07 5.89 8.97
C LEU A 204 -25.90 6.89 8.96
N LEU A 205 -25.68 7.56 7.82
CA LEU A 205 -24.63 8.58 7.74
C LEU A 205 -24.97 9.80 8.59
N LEU A 206 -26.23 10.24 8.61
CA LEU A 206 -26.69 11.30 9.50
C LEU A 206 -26.55 10.91 10.97
N SER A 207 -26.87 9.67 11.36
CA SER A 207 -26.67 9.18 12.73
C SER A 207 -25.21 9.30 13.18
N LEU A 208 -24.24 9.00 12.31
CA LEU A 208 -22.81 9.16 12.64
C LEU A 208 -22.39 10.65 12.78
N LEU A 209 -22.91 11.52 11.92
CA LEU A 209 -22.64 12.96 11.99
C LEU A 209 -23.26 13.60 13.24
N ASP A 210 -24.49 13.20 13.58
CA ASP A 210 -25.21 13.68 14.76
C ASP A 210 -24.57 13.15 16.04
N LEU A 211 -24.05 11.92 16.02
CA LEU A 211 -23.24 11.36 17.11
C LEU A 211 -21.97 12.19 17.37
N TYR A 212 -21.26 12.63 16.33
CA TYR A 212 -20.14 13.56 16.48
C TYR A 212 -20.61 14.89 17.08
N ALA A 213 -21.62 15.51 16.49
CA ALA A 213 -22.08 16.85 16.87
C ALA A 213 -22.55 16.92 18.33
N ALA A 214 -23.28 15.90 18.81
CA ALA A 214 -23.76 15.81 20.18
C ALA A 214 -22.63 15.66 21.22
N ASN A 215 -21.48 15.13 20.82
CA ASN A 215 -20.40 14.74 21.73
C ASN A 215 -19.10 15.55 21.55
N ALA A 216 -19.03 16.46 20.58
CA ALA A 216 -17.81 17.19 20.23
C ALA A 216 -17.12 17.88 21.43
N PHE A 217 -17.90 18.34 22.41
CA PHE A 217 -17.43 19.03 23.62
C PHE A 217 -17.53 18.20 24.91
N ASN A 218 -18.20 17.04 24.88
CA ASN A 218 -18.51 16.24 26.08
C ASN A 218 -17.75 14.92 26.13
N ASP A 219 -17.58 14.26 24.97
CA ASP A 219 -16.89 12.98 24.85
C ASP A 219 -15.99 12.99 23.61
N ALA A 220 -14.70 13.23 23.85
CA ALA A 220 -13.68 13.24 22.81
C ALA A 220 -13.46 11.86 22.17
N SER A 221 -13.65 10.78 22.92
CA SER A 221 -13.48 9.41 22.40
C SER A 221 -14.56 9.12 21.37
N LEU A 222 -15.82 9.24 21.79
CA LEU A 222 -16.95 8.88 20.95
C LEU A 222 -17.08 9.81 19.73
N SER A 223 -16.91 11.12 19.93
CA SER A 223 -16.98 12.08 18.82
C SER A 223 -15.91 11.84 17.76
N MET A 224 -14.62 11.75 18.13
CA MET A 224 -13.55 11.57 17.13
C MET A 224 -13.67 10.24 16.37
N LYS A 225 -14.08 9.17 17.03
CA LYS A 225 -14.31 7.87 16.37
C LYS A 225 -15.50 7.94 15.40
N ALA A 226 -16.60 8.58 15.81
CA ALA A 226 -17.77 8.80 14.95
C ALA A 226 -17.41 9.62 13.71
N LEU A 227 -16.61 10.67 13.88
CA LEU A 227 -16.13 11.49 12.76
C LEU A 227 -15.26 10.68 11.79
N CYS A 228 -14.39 9.80 12.30
CA CYS A 228 -13.62 8.89 11.43
C CYS A 228 -14.54 8.00 10.59
N CYS A 229 -15.53 7.35 11.21
CA CYS A 229 -16.51 6.51 10.51
C CYS A 229 -17.29 7.31 9.46
N ALA A 230 -17.80 8.50 9.82
CA ALA A 230 -18.56 9.35 8.93
C ALA A 230 -17.74 9.80 7.72
N LEU A 231 -16.51 10.28 7.93
CA LEU A 231 -15.66 10.76 6.83
C LEU A 231 -15.22 9.65 5.89
N ILE A 232 -14.98 8.43 6.39
CA ILE A 232 -14.74 7.25 5.56
C ILE A 232 -15.97 6.94 4.69
N ALA A 233 -17.16 6.89 5.30
CA ALA A 233 -18.40 6.63 4.57
C ALA A 233 -18.71 7.71 3.52
N MET A 234 -18.50 8.98 3.87
CA MET A 234 -18.64 10.11 2.94
C MET A 234 -17.69 10.01 1.76
N HIS A 235 -16.43 9.62 2.00
CA HIS A 235 -15.48 9.41 0.92
C HIS A 235 -15.95 8.29 -0.04
N CYS A 236 -16.44 7.18 0.51
CA CYS A 236 -16.92 6.05 -0.29
C CYS A 236 -18.14 6.42 -1.15
N HIS A 237 -19.03 7.27 -0.62
CA HIS A 237 -20.28 7.66 -1.27
C HIS A 237 -20.30 9.09 -1.81
N ARG A 238 -19.12 9.68 -2.06
CA ARG A 238 -18.96 11.08 -2.47
C ARG A 238 -19.82 11.49 -3.67
N GLU A 239 -20.01 10.59 -4.64
CA GLU A 239 -20.85 10.86 -5.81
C GLU A 239 -22.35 10.89 -5.49
N THR A 240 -22.79 10.16 -4.46
CA THR A 240 -24.19 10.11 -4.04
C THR A 240 -24.52 11.27 -3.09
N ILE A 241 -23.66 11.53 -2.10
CA ILE A 241 -23.94 12.51 -1.05
C ILE A 241 -24.02 13.96 -1.56
N LYS A 242 -23.41 14.28 -2.71
CA LYS A 242 -23.40 15.64 -3.28
C LYS A 242 -24.80 16.21 -3.55
N HIS A 243 -25.83 15.35 -3.58
CA HIS A 243 -27.22 15.71 -3.78
C HIS A 243 -28.05 15.82 -2.48
N SER A 244 -27.46 15.54 -1.31
CA SER A 244 -28.14 15.58 -0.03
C SER A 244 -28.03 16.95 0.63
N SER A 245 -29.17 17.63 0.79
CA SER A 245 -29.25 18.87 1.57
C SER A 245 -29.07 18.64 3.07
N ALA A 246 -29.49 17.48 3.58
CA ALA A 246 -29.37 17.15 5.00
C ALA A 246 -27.91 16.96 5.41
N ILE A 247 -27.14 16.20 4.63
CA ILE A 247 -25.70 16.00 4.88
C ILE A 247 -24.95 17.32 4.72
N SER A 248 -25.26 18.11 3.70
CA SER A 248 -24.68 19.43 3.49
C SER A 248 -24.85 20.33 4.71
N LEU A 249 -26.07 20.41 5.27
CA LEU A 249 -26.35 21.21 6.47
C LEU A 249 -25.57 20.73 7.70
N ARG A 250 -25.48 19.41 7.93
CA ARG A 250 -24.74 18.85 9.06
C ARG A 250 -23.25 19.15 8.99
N ILE A 251 -22.65 19.01 7.82
CA ILE A 251 -21.22 19.29 7.62
C ILE A 251 -20.94 20.79 7.74
N ALA A 252 -21.81 21.63 7.19
CA ALA A 252 -21.70 23.09 7.36
C ALA A 252 -21.71 23.48 8.85
N ASN A 253 -22.67 22.96 9.62
CA ASN A 253 -22.74 23.23 11.07
C ASN A 253 -21.49 22.75 11.83
N ILE A 254 -20.93 21.59 11.45
CA ILE A 254 -19.67 21.10 12.03
C ILE A 254 -18.53 22.06 11.68
N ALA A 255 -18.41 22.45 10.40
CA ALA A 255 -17.33 23.28 9.87
C ALA A 255 -17.40 24.76 10.33
N ASP A 256 -18.59 25.26 10.67
CA ASP A 256 -18.75 26.61 11.22
C ASP A 256 -17.98 26.78 12.54
N SER A 257 -17.87 25.70 13.33
CA SER A 257 -17.09 25.68 14.55
C SER A 257 -15.59 25.52 14.27
N GLU A 258 -14.74 26.26 15.00
CA GLU A 258 -13.28 26.10 14.91
C GLU A 258 -12.85 24.69 15.34
N ARG A 259 -13.52 24.13 16.36
CA ARG A 259 -13.34 22.75 16.82
C ARG A 259 -13.58 21.74 15.70
N GLY A 260 -14.70 21.85 14.99
CA GLY A 260 -15.05 20.94 13.89
C GLY A 260 -14.06 20.99 12.74
N ARG A 261 -13.62 22.18 12.32
CA ARG A 261 -12.54 22.32 11.31
C ARG A 261 -11.24 21.65 11.75
N ARG A 262 -10.82 21.85 13.00
CA ARG A 262 -9.61 21.21 13.55
C ARG A 262 -9.75 19.69 13.64
N ASP A 263 -10.92 19.18 14.03
CA ASP A 263 -11.16 17.74 14.14
C ASP A 263 -11.18 17.07 12.75
N ILE A 264 -11.85 17.68 11.76
CA ILE A 264 -11.83 17.21 10.36
C ILE A 264 -10.38 17.17 9.85
N MET A 265 -9.60 18.24 10.06
CA MET A 265 -8.18 18.26 9.68
C MET A 265 -7.39 17.16 10.41
N THR A 266 -7.59 17.01 11.72
CA THR A 266 -6.91 16.00 12.54
C THR A 266 -7.16 14.59 12.02
N VAL A 267 -8.42 14.25 11.75
CA VAL A 267 -8.81 12.94 11.19
C VAL A 267 -8.20 12.77 9.79
N PHE A 268 -8.23 13.81 8.96
CA PHE A 268 -7.67 13.74 7.62
C PHE A 268 -6.17 13.42 7.66
N LEU A 269 -5.40 14.09 8.50
CA LEU A 269 -3.98 13.82 8.66
C LEU A 269 -3.72 12.38 9.12
N GLN A 270 -4.58 11.79 9.96
CA GLN A 270 -4.46 10.37 10.32
C GLN A 270 -4.75 9.43 9.15
N PHE A 271 -5.73 9.75 8.29
CA PHE A 271 -5.96 8.98 7.06
C PHE A 271 -4.73 9.04 6.13
N ILE A 272 -4.09 10.21 6.00
CA ILE A 272 -2.86 10.33 5.22
C ILE A 272 -1.73 9.51 5.84
N ARG A 273 -1.54 9.57 7.17
CA ARG A 273 -0.53 8.77 7.90
C ARG A 273 -0.70 7.28 7.66
N SER A 274 -1.94 6.78 7.64
CA SER A 274 -2.19 5.35 7.45
C SER A 274 -1.62 4.77 6.14
N ARG A 275 -1.34 5.62 5.14
CA ARG A 275 -0.74 5.20 3.86
C ARG A 275 0.73 4.81 3.97
N SER A 276 1.45 5.31 4.98
CA SER A 276 2.87 4.98 5.20
C SER A 276 3.06 3.77 6.11
N THR A 277 1.99 3.28 6.74
CA THR A 277 2.03 2.17 7.72
C THR A 277 2.71 0.91 7.19
N GLU A 278 2.39 0.49 5.97
CA GLU A 278 3.00 -0.72 5.39
C GLU A 278 4.51 -0.54 5.15
N ARG A 279 4.91 0.61 4.59
CA ARG A 279 6.33 0.95 4.37
C ARG A 279 7.11 0.98 5.68
N ILE A 280 6.54 1.59 6.72
CA ILE A 280 7.16 1.67 8.05
C ILE A 280 7.28 0.27 8.67
N SER A 281 6.22 -0.54 8.55
CA SER A 281 6.20 -1.93 9.04
C SER A 281 7.25 -2.81 8.36
N GLN A 282 7.45 -2.64 7.05
CA GLN A 282 8.51 -3.32 6.29
C GLN A 282 9.88 -2.88 6.80
N LYS A 283 10.11 -1.57 6.97
CA LYS A 283 11.36 -1.04 7.51
C LYS A 283 11.68 -1.60 8.91
N VAL A 284 10.71 -1.64 9.83
CA VAL A 284 10.90 -2.24 11.16
C VAL A 284 11.28 -3.72 11.06
N ARG A 285 10.55 -4.48 10.24
CA ARG A 285 10.73 -5.93 10.10
C ARG A 285 12.05 -6.31 9.45
N ASP A 286 12.44 -5.60 8.40
CA ASP A 286 13.53 -6.02 7.51
C ASP A 286 14.87 -5.43 7.94
N GLU A 287 14.85 -4.26 8.59
CA GLU A 287 16.08 -3.54 8.94
C GLU A 287 16.44 -3.57 10.43
N LEU A 288 15.45 -3.52 11.31
CA LEU A 288 15.64 -3.31 12.75
C LEU A 288 15.62 -4.62 13.53
N VAL A 289 14.56 -5.42 13.36
CA VAL A 289 14.43 -6.72 14.05
C VAL A 289 15.65 -7.63 13.81
N PRO A 290 16.18 -7.80 12.59
CA PRO A 290 17.32 -8.68 12.36
C PRO A 290 18.60 -8.18 13.03
N LYS A 291 18.81 -6.87 13.09
CA LYS A 291 19.97 -6.26 13.77
C LYS A 291 19.91 -6.48 15.29
N LEU A 292 18.74 -6.27 15.89
CA LEU A 292 18.51 -6.53 17.32
C LEU A 292 18.73 -8.02 17.65
N MET A 293 18.23 -8.93 16.81
CA MET A 293 18.44 -10.37 17.00
C MET A 293 19.92 -10.76 16.94
N LYS A 294 20.72 -10.14 16.07
CA LYS A 294 22.17 -10.38 15.97
C LYS A 294 22.95 -9.91 17.20
N LEU A 295 22.56 -8.78 17.81
CA LEU A 295 23.20 -8.30 19.04
C LEU A 295 22.74 -9.05 20.30
N SER A 296 21.57 -9.71 20.26
CA SER A 296 20.98 -10.36 21.44
C SER A 296 21.89 -11.37 22.17
N PRO A 297 22.69 -12.23 21.51
CA PRO A 297 23.55 -13.18 22.19
C PRO A 297 24.76 -12.51 22.84
N GLU A 298 25.29 -11.47 22.20
CA GLU A 298 26.45 -10.72 22.68
C GLU A 298 26.09 -9.82 23.87
N MET A 299 24.91 -9.19 23.82
CA MET A 299 24.32 -8.49 24.97
C MET A 299 24.10 -9.45 26.15
N ARG A 300 23.53 -10.64 25.91
CA ARG A 300 23.33 -11.66 26.95
C ARG A 300 24.64 -12.22 27.51
N ARG A 301 25.68 -12.36 26.68
CA ARG A 301 27.01 -12.80 27.12
C ARG A 301 27.66 -11.76 28.02
N LYS A 302 27.69 -10.50 27.60
CA LYS A 302 28.23 -9.39 28.41
C LYS A 302 27.44 -9.16 29.70
N MET A 303 26.13 -9.40 29.71
CA MET A 303 25.31 -9.42 30.93
C MET A 303 25.66 -10.55 31.91
N ARG A 304 26.30 -11.63 31.44
CA ARG A 304 26.62 -12.81 32.27
C ARG A 304 27.99 -12.73 32.93
N ASP A 305 28.90 -11.92 32.40
CA ASP A 305 30.32 -11.83 32.83
C ASP A 305 30.55 -10.84 34.00
N GLY A 306 29.48 -10.48 34.72
CA GLY A 306 29.49 -9.75 35.98
C GLY A 306 29.06 -8.29 35.82
N PHE A 307 28.03 -7.90 36.57
CA PHE A 307 27.93 -6.70 37.44
C PHE A 307 26.47 -6.33 37.77
N SER A 308 26.36 -5.59 38.89
CA SER A 308 25.27 -4.75 39.46
C SER A 308 23.91 -4.67 38.73
N ASP A 309 22.82 -4.80 39.51
CA ASP A 309 21.42 -4.65 39.07
C ASP A 309 21.03 -3.21 38.64
N ASP A 310 21.97 -2.25 38.67
CA ASP A 310 21.69 -0.82 38.47
C ASP A 310 21.86 -0.37 37.01
N ILE A 311 20.73 -0.31 36.28
CA ILE A 311 20.66 -0.03 34.83
C ILE A 311 21.11 1.41 34.48
N GLU A 312 21.04 2.37 35.41
CA GLU A 312 21.50 3.76 35.18
C GLU A 312 23.03 3.88 35.03
N GLU A 313 23.81 3.06 35.73
CA GLU A 313 25.27 2.97 35.51
C GLU A 313 25.60 2.32 34.16
N MET A 314 24.77 1.38 33.70
CA MET A 314 24.92 0.74 32.39
C MET A 314 24.65 1.68 31.21
N ALA A 315 23.68 2.59 31.33
CA ALA A 315 23.38 3.60 30.29
C ALA A 315 24.51 4.64 30.10
N LYS A 316 25.37 4.79 31.12
CA LYS A 316 26.56 5.66 31.11
C LYS A 316 27.85 4.91 30.73
N ASN A 317 27.79 3.60 30.51
CA ASN A 317 28.96 2.80 30.16
C ASN A 317 29.38 3.07 28.69
N PRO A 318 30.57 3.66 28.46
CA PRO A 318 31.03 4.04 27.12
C PRO A 318 31.10 2.87 26.15
N ASP A 319 31.50 1.68 26.63
CA ASP A 319 31.66 0.48 25.80
C ASP A 319 30.33 -0.04 25.25
N TRP A 320 29.22 0.21 25.96
CA TRP A 320 27.87 -0.16 25.50
C TRP A 320 27.32 0.85 24.50
N GLN A 321 27.54 2.14 24.75
CA GLN A 321 27.21 3.19 23.79
C GLN A 321 28.01 3.01 22.49
N GLU A 322 29.31 2.72 22.58
CA GLU A 322 30.17 2.45 21.43
C GLU A 322 29.69 1.23 20.65
N MET A 323 29.41 0.10 21.31
CA MET A 323 28.88 -1.12 20.66
C MET A 323 27.53 -0.90 19.97
N LEU A 324 26.60 -0.17 20.60
CA LEU A 324 25.31 0.17 20.00
C LEU A 324 25.47 1.14 18.82
N ASN A 325 26.38 2.10 18.92
CA ASN A 325 26.70 3.06 17.86
C ASN A 325 27.39 2.39 16.66
N GLU A 326 28.38 1.52 16.90
CA GLU A 326 29.09 0.74 15.86
C GLU A 326 28.14 -0.18 15.07
N SER A 327 27.12 -0.74 15.75
CA SER A 327 26.10 -1.56 15.10
C SER A 327 25.12 -0.75 14.21
N GLY A 328 25.11 0.57 14.36
CA GLY A 328 24.15 1.49 13.74
C GLY A 328 22.71 1.16 14.11
N ILE A 329 22.46 0.66 15.33
CA ILE A 329 21.11 0.45 15.88
C ILE A 329 20.62 1.72 16.58
N THR A 330 21.50 2.46 17.25
CA THR A 330 21.16 3.71 17.95
C THR A 330 20.41 4.68 17.04
N ASP A 331 20.96 4.96 15.86
CA ASP A 331 20.35 5.86 14.87
C ASP A 331 18.97 5.36 14.41
N LYS A 332 18.81 4.05 14.21
CA LYS A 332 17.53 3.47 13.78
C LYS A 332 16.49 3.46 14.91
N MET A 333 16.91 3.27 16.15
CA MET A 333 16.03 3.38 17.32
C MET A 333 15.58 4.83 17.55
N GLN A 334 16.48 5.80 17.40
CA GLN A 334 16.13 7.21 17.43
C GLN A 334 15.16 7.57 16.29
N GLU A 335 15.40 7.04 15.09
CA GLU A 335 14.48 7.21 13.95
C GLU A 335 13.09 6.65 14.25
N LEU A 336 13.00 5.43 14.82
CA LEU A 336 11.72 4.85 15.23
C LEU A 336 11.02 5.65 16.32
N SER A 337 11.77 6.08 17.33
CA SER A 337 11.24 6.91 18.43
C SER A 337 10.66 8.21 17.87
N ARG A 338 11.35 8.83 16.91
CA ARG A 338 10.84 10.00 16.19
C ARG A 338 9.58 9.68 15.38
N MET A 339 9.57 8.60 14.61
CA MET A 339 8.39 8.16 13.85
C MET A 339 7.19 7.90 14.76
N GLN A 340 7.41 7.27 15.91
CA GLN A 340 6.39 7.01 16.93
C GLN A 340 5.89 8.31 17.56
N ALA A 341 6.78 9.24 17.91
CA ALA A 341 6.42 10.56 18.43
C ALA A 341 5.62 11.39 17.41
N GLU A 342 5.92 11.23 16.12
CA GLU A 342 5.16 11.80 15.00
C GLU A 342 3.81 11.08 14.75
N GLY A 343 3.51 10.01 15.48
CA GLY A 343 2.25 9.26 15.42
C GLY A 343 2.20 8.15 14.37
N SER A 344 3.34 7.77 13.79
CA SER A 344 3.41 6.66 12.84
C SER A 344 3.21 5.30 13.51
N ASP A 345 2.61 4.35 12.79
CA ASP A 345 2.33 3.01 13.30
C ASP A 345 3.56 2.09 13.17
N VAL A 346 4.41 2.10 14.19
CA VAL A 346 5.61 1.25 14.28
C VAL A 346 5.32 -0.14 14.85
N PHE A 347 4.13 -0.35 15.44
CA PHE A 347 3.80 -1.56 16.19
C PHE A 347 3.00 -2.59 15.38
N LEU A 348 2.44 -2.22 14.23
CA LEU A 348 1.66 -3.12 13.39
C LEU A 348 2.36 -4.46 13.16
N SER A 349 3.63 -4.47 12.77
CA SER A 349 4.37 -5.72 12.51
C SER A 349 4.53 -6.60 13.74
N SER A 350 4.69 -6.00 14.93
CA SER A 350 4.87 -6.70 16.20
C SER A 350 3.58 -7.39 16.63
N PHE A 351 2.44 -6.75 16.41
CA PHE A 351 1.12 -7.28 16.80
C PHE A 351 0.41 -8.08 15.70
N ALA A 352 0.85 -8.01 14.45
CA ALA A 352 0.19 -8.68 13.33
C ALA A 352 0.01 -10.19 13.57
N ARG A 353 1.04 -10.87 14.08
CA ARG A 353 0.97 -12.31 14.40
C ARG A 353 0.02 -12.61 15.56
N LEU A 354 -0.13 -11.67 16.49
CA LEU A 354 -1.03 -11.81 17.64
C LEU A 354 -2.51 -11.60 17.24
N LYS A 355 -2.80 -11.23 15.98
CA LYS A 355 -4.19 -11.26 15.46
C LYS A 355 -4.68 -12.67 15.09
N SER A 356 -3.86 -13.70 15.31
CA SER A 356 -4.24 -15.10 15.14
C SER A 356 -5.02 -15.69 16.33
N PHE A 357 -5.09 -15.00 17.47
CA PHE A 357 -5.89 -15.46 18.60
C PHE A 357 -7.36 -15.66 18.20
N PRO A 358 -8.04 -16.74 18.68
CA PRO A 358 -9.44 -17.02 18.33
C PRO A 358 -10.41 -15.86 18.60
N PHE A 359 -10.07 -14.98 19.55
CA PHE A 359 -10.77 -13.73 19.81
C PHE A 359 -11.02 -12.92 18.54
N PHE A 360 -10.04 -12.81 17.63
CA PHE A 360 -10.13 -12.03 16.40
C PHE A 360 -10.82 -12.75 15.23
N ASN A 361 -11.38 -13.95 15.44
CA ASN A 361 -12.18 -14.64 14.42
C ASN A 361 -13.56 -13.99 14.23
N ASP A 362 -14.07 -13.33 15.27
CA ASP A 362 -15.34 -12.59 15.20
C ASP A 362 -15.07 -11.14 14.79
N VAL A 363 -15.88 -10.62 13.86
CA VAL A 363 -15.78 -9.26 13.32
C VAL A 363 -15.98 -8.22 14.43
N ALA A 364 -16.95 -8.42 15.34
CA ALA A 364 -17.28 -7.44 16.38
C ALA A 364 -16.08 -7.16 17.30
N ASN A 365 -15.30 -8.19 17.61
CA ASN A 365 -14.15 -8.11 18.53
C ASN A 365 -13.01 -7.22 18.04
N TRP A 366 -12.97 -6.84 16.76
CA TRP A 366 -12.01 -5.86 16.25
C TRP A 366 -12.35 -4.42 16.62
N PHE A 367 -13.60 -4.17 17.01
CA PHE A 367 -14.14 -2.83 17.27
C PHE A 367 -14.56 -2.60 18.72
N VAL A 368 -14.36 -3.59 19.60
CA VAL A 368 -14.63 -3.45 21.04
C VAL A 368 -13.58 -2.51 21.66
N PRO A 369 -13.99 -1.46 22.41
CA PRO A 369 -13.04 -0.65 23.15
C PRO A 369 -12.33 -1.49 24.21
N PHE A 370 -11.04 -1.23 24.45
CA PHE A 370 -10.31 -2.03 25.42
C PHE A 370 -10.91 -1.86 26.82
N THR A 371 -11.21 -3.00 27.45
CA THR A 371 -11.66 -3.06 28.83
C THR A 371 -10.99 -4.23 29.54
N PRO A 372 -10.46 -4.04 30.77
CA PRO A 372 -9.94 -5.15 31.55
C PRO A 372 -11.04 -6.13 31.96
N ARG A 373 -12.33 -5.77 31.82
CA ARG A 373 -13.48 -6.61 32.19
C ARG A 373 -14.09 -7.35 31.00
N HIS A 374 -13.27 -7.81 30.07
CA HIS A 374 -13.71 -8.67 28.97
C HIS A 374 -13.51 -10.15 29.34
N SER A 375 -14.49 -11.02 29.07
CA SER A 375 -14.53 -12.42 29.49
C SER A 375 -13.29 -13.24 29.12
N SER A 376 -12.61 -12.84 28.04
CA SER A 376 -11.39 -13.48 27.54
C SER A 376 -10.11 -13.07 28.28
N ILE A 377 -10.11 -11.95 29.01
CA ILE A 377 -8.90 -11.39 29.64
C ILE A 377 -9.10 -10.91 31.10
N PHE A 378 -10.32 -10.93 31.65
CA PHE A 378 -10.60 -10.36 32.97
C PHE A 378 -9.76 -10.94 34.10
N ARG A 379 -9.40 -12.23 34.01
CA ARG A 379 -8.51 -12.90 34.99
C ARG A 379 -7.09 -12.33 35.00
N VAL A 380 -6.61 -11.77 33.90
CA VAL A 380 -5.28 -11.14 33.80
C VAL A 380 -5.18 -9.92 34.72
N PHE A 381 -6.30 -9.24 34.92
CA PHE A 381 -6.39 -8.02 35.71
C PHE A 381 -7.05 -8.26 37.07
N ALA A 382 -7.10 -9.51 37.54
CA ALA A 382 -7.57 -9.85 38.88
C ALA A 382 -6.40 -9.80 39.90
N GLY A 383 -6.61 -9.16 41.06
CA GLY A 383 -5.63 -9.14 42.17
C GLY A 383 -4.73 -7.90 42.24
N ASN A 384 -3.71 -7.94 43.12
CA ASN A 384 -2.93 -6.77 43.54
C ASN A 384 -1.99 -6.19 42.47
N SER A 385 -1.61 -6.96 41.44
CA SER A 385 -0.72 -6.52 40.36
C SER A 385 -1.46 -5.92 39.15
N SER A 386 -2.79 -5.81 39.25
CA SER A 386 -3.68 -5.36 38.16
C SER A 386 -3.48 -3.90 37.77
N SER A 387 -3.22 -3.02 38.75
CA SER A 387 -3.00 -1.59 38.52
C SER A 387 -1.76 -1.32 37.68
N MET A 388 -0.70 -2.13 37.86
CA MET A 388 0.55 -2.02 37.12
C MET A 388 0.42 -2.52 35.68
N LEU A 389 -0.26 -3.63 35.47
CA LEU A 389 -0.53 -4.13 34.12
C LEU A 389 -1.44 -3.18 33.34
N LEU A 390 -2.45 -2.61 34.02
CA LEU A 390 -3.34 -1.62 33.42
C LEU A 390 -2.58 -0.32 33.10
N SER A 391 -1.68 0.12 33.99
CA SER A 391 -0.84 1.29 33.73
C SER A 391 0.09 1.08 32.53
N MET A 392 0.66 -0.12 32.33
CA MET A 392 1.44 -0.44 31.12
C MET A 392 0.61 -0.34 29.84
N VAL A 393 -0.61 -0.90 29.87
CA VAL A 393 -1.49 -0.96 28.69
C VAL A 393 -2.06 0.41 28.33
N ASP A 394 -2.36 1.27 29.32
CA ASP A 394 -2.96 2.58 29.08
C ASP A 394 -1.94 3.72 28.90
N ARG A 395 -0.78 3.68 29.58
CA ARG A 395 0.20 4.80 29.58
C ARG A 395 1.18 4.79 28.42
N THR A 396 1.36 3.66 27.76
CA THR A 396 2.22 3.62 26.55
C THR A 396 1.68 4.52 25.45
N GLY A 397 0.39 4.86 25.45
CA GLY A 397 -0.21 5.75 24.44
C GLY A 397 -0.08 5.25 23.00
N ALA A 398 0.55 4.09 22.81
CA ALA A 398 1.09 3.60 21.56
C ALA A 398 0.23 2.48 20.98
N PHE A 399 -0.53 1.78 21.82
CA PHE A 399 -1.37 0.67 21.39
C PHE A 399 -2.80 1.13 21.12
N CYS A 400 -3.32 0.70 19.98
CA CYS A 400 -4.74 0.74 19.69
C CYS A 400 -5.49 -0.38 20.46
N ASP A 401 -6.82 -0.29 20.57
CA ASP A 401 -7.62 -1.21 21.40
C ASP A 401 -7.38 -2.69 21.04
N SER A 402 -7.34 -3.00 19.74
CA SER A 402 -7.07 -4.38 19.30
C SER A 402 -5.69 -4.88 19.72
N ASP A 403 -4.67 -4.00 19.80
CA ASP A 403 -3.33 -4.38 20.25
C ASP A 403 -3.27 -4.57 21.75
N LYS A 404 -4.02 -3.76 22.51
CA LYS A 404 -4.18 -3.95 23.96
C LYS A 404 -4.80 -5.32 24.27
N PHE A 405 -5.81 -5.74 23.50
CA PHE A 405 -6.36 -7.11 23.60
C PHE A 405 -5.33 -8.17 23.22
N SER A 406 -4.59 -8.00 22.12
CA SER A 406 -3.51 -8.93 21.73
C SER A 406 -2.44 -9.07 22.82
N PHE A 407 -2.05 -7.97 23.44
CA PHE A 407 -1.09 -7.96 24.55
C PHE A 407 -1.65 -8.70 25.76
N ALA A 408 -2.88 -8.36 26.19
CA ALA A 408 -3.52 -9.00 27.34
C ALA A 408 -3.73 -10.51 27.13
N LEU A 409 -4.13 -10.94 25.92
CA LEU A 409 -4.24 -12.36 25.55
C LEU A 409 -2.89 -13.07 25.58
N SER A 410 -1.82 -12.41 25.15
CA SER A 410 -0.46 -12.96 25.26
C SER A 410 -0.05 -13.14 26.72
N VAL A 411 -0.27 -12.14 27.57
CA VAL A 411 0.03 -12.20 29.01
C VAL A 411 -0.79 -13.28 29.72
N ALA A 412 -2.04 -13.48 29.31
CA ALA A 412 -2.91 -14.54 29.83
C ALA A 412 -2.32 -15.94 29.62
N THR A 413 -1.54 -16.14 28.57
CA THR A 413 -0.89 -17.43 28.25
C THR A 413 0.48 -17.61 28.89
N MET A 414 1.05 -16.56 29.52
CA MET A 414 2.38 -16.63 30.15
C MET A 414 2.34 -17.30 31.53
N PRO A 415 3.37 -18.10 31.90
CA PRO A 415 3.53 -18.61 33.27
C PRO A 415 3.72 -17.49 34.30
N ASP A 416 3.24 -17.68 35.52
CA ASP A 416 3.20 -16.64 36.56
C ASP A 416 4.59 -16.10 36.95
N GLN A 417 5.62 -16.95 36.94
CA GLN A 417 7.01 -16.53 37.21
C GLN A 417 7.51 -15.53 36.16
N HIS A 418 7.25 -15.79 34.87
CA HIS A 418 7.63 -14.90 33.78
C HIS A 418 6.80 -13.61 33.78
N ARG A 419 5.50 -13.70 34.13
CA ARG A 419 4.65 -12.53 34.29
C ARG A 419 5.17 -11.61 35.39
N SER A 420 5.54 -12.18 36.54
CA SER A 420 6.08 -11.42 37.69
C SER A 420 7.43 -10.78 37.37
N MET A 421 8.31 -11.49 36.65
CA MET A 421 9.60 -10.96 36.21
C MET A 421 9.44 -9.82 35.19
N MET A 422 8.54 -9.97 34.22
CA MET A 422 8.21 -8.92 33.26
C MET A 422 7.68 -7.67 33.98
N MET A 423 6.85 -7.84 35.01
CA MET A 423 6.36 -6.72 35.82
C MET A 423 7.48 -6.00 36.54
N ALA A 424 8.32 -6.71 37.29
CA ALA A 424 9.40 -6.10 38.07
C ALA A 424 10.35 -5.23 37.23
N GLN A 425 10.64 -5.62 35.98
CA GLN A 425 11.53 -4.86 35.08
C GLN A 425 10.94 -3.53 34.58
N PHE A 426 9.62 -3.37 34.60
CA PHE A 426 8.96 -2.14 34.15
C PHE A 426 8.80 -1.09 35.28
N ASP A 427 8.80 -1.50 36.55
CA ASP A 427 8.67 -0.59 37.70
C ASP A 427 9.88 0.37 37.81
N GLU A 428 11.09 -0.13 37.54
CA GLU A 428 12.34 0.58 37.82
C GLU A 428 12.68 1.68 36.80
N GLN A 429 12.18 1.56 35.55
CA GLN A 429 12.49 2.50 34.46
C GLN A 429 11.53 3.69 34.36
N GLN A 430 10.41 3.69 35.09
CA GLN A 430 9.31 4.64 34.82
C GLN A 430 8.98 5.63 35.94
N GLU A 431 9.45 5.48 37.18
CA GLU A 431 9.21 6.52 38.20
C GLU A 431 9.66 7.92 37.75
N GLN A 432 10.78 8.02 37.01
CA GLN A 432 11.27 9.29 36.43
C GLN A 432 10.36 9.82 35.31
N VAL A 433 10.00 8.99 34.31
CA VAL A 433 9.15 9.42 33.17
C VAL A 433 7.71 9.75 33.61
N ILE A 434 7.21 9.04 34.62
CA ILE A 434 5.91 9.29 35.25
C ILE A 434 5.87 10.68 35.88
N ASN A 435 6.94 11.08 36.59
CA ASN A 435 7.02 12.40 37.22
C ASN A 435 7.18 13.53 36.19
N GLU A 436 8.00 13.34 35.15
CA GLU A 436 8.20 14.37 34.10
C GLU A 436 6.94 14.64 33.25
N MET A 437 6.12 13.61 32.98
CA MET A 437 4.89 13.77 32.20
C MET A 437 3.69 14.22 33.05
N ALA A 438 3.65 13.86 34.33
CA ALA A 438 2.61 14.34 35.27
C ALA A 438 2.65 15.86 35.45
N ASP A 439 3.82 16.48 35.27
CA ASP A 439 4.01 17.93 35.32
C ASP A 439 3.54 18.66 34.04
N SER A 440 3.16 17.96 32.98
CA SER A 440 2.67 18.56 31.74
C SER A 440 1.15 18.79 31.77
N LEU A 441 0.72 20.01 31.48
CA LEU A 441 -0.69 20.35 31.39
C LEU A 441 -1.39 19.51 30.29
N PRO A 442 -2.57 18.91 30.57
CA PRO A 442 -3.32 18.16 29.56
C PRO A 442 -3.63 19.05 28.36
N ASN A 443 -3.18 18.63 27.17
CA ASN A 443 -3.50 19.30 25.92
C ASN A 443 -4.69 18.58 25.25
N PRO A 444 -5.91 19.17 25.25
CA PRO A 444 -7.10 18.52 24.70
C PRO A 444 -6.97 18.20 23.20
N ASP A 445 -6.26 19.04 22.44
CA ASP A 445 -6.08 18.84 21.00
C ASP A 445 -5.16 17.64 20.74
N LYS A 446 -4.10 17.48 21.55
CA LYS A 446 -3.23 16.30 21.47
C LYS A 446 -3.96 15.01 21.87
N GLN A 447 -4.86 15.08 22.84
CA GLN A 447 -5.68 13.94 23.23
C GLN A 447 -6.59 13.49 22.08
N ARG A 448 -7.27 14.43 21.40
CA ARG A 448 -8.13 14.13 20.24
C ARG A 448 -7.32 13.58 19.06
N GLU A 449 -6.14 14.13 18.79
CA GLU A 449 -5.21 13.57 17.79
C GLU A 449 -4.86 12.12 18.11
N ASN A 450 -4.51 11.81 19.36
CA ASN A 450 -4.18 10.46 19.79
C ASN A 450 -5.36 9.49 19.67
N ILE A 451 -6.59 9.94 19.96
CA ILE A 451 -7.80 9.12 19.80
C ILE A 451 -8.02 8.79 18.32
N ALA A 452 -7.98 9.80 17.44
CA ALA A 452 -8.15 9.60 16.00
C ALA A 452 -7.07 8.66 15.44
N ASN A 453 -5.81 8.86 15.84
CA ASN A 453 -4.69 8.05 15.39
C ASN A 453 -4.89 6.57 15.76
N LYS A 454 -5.14 6.30 17.04
CA LYS A 454 -5.37 4.93 17.54
C LYS A 454 -6.58 4.27 16.88
N TYR A 455 -7.65 5.03 16.65
CA TYR A 455 -8.84 4.47 16.00
C TYR A 455 -8.57 4.14 14.53
N VAL A 456 -7.93 5.04 13.78
CA VAL A 456 -7.51 4.77 12.39
C VAL A 456 -6.56 3.57 12.32
N GLN A 457 -5.66 3.42 13.28
CA GLN A 457 -4.79 2.25 13.44
C GLN A 457 -5.58 0.95 13.69
N SER A 458 -6.60 0.97 14.54
CA SER A 458 -7.52 -0.17 14.75
C SER A 458 -8.25 -0.53 13.46
N LEU A 459 -8.80 0.46 12.76
CA LEU A 459 -9.49 0.24 11.47
C LEU A 459 -8.54 -0.35 10.43
N TYR A 460 -7.33 0.21 10.31
CA TYR A 460 -6.30 -0.30 9.40
C TYR A 460 -5.98 -1.77 9.69
N ARG A 461 -5.83 -2.15 10.97
CA ARG A 461 -5.59 -3.55 11.37
C ARG A 461 -6.73 -4.46 10.92
N PHE A 462 -7.99 -4.06 11.13
CA PHE A 462 -9.14 -4.85 10.68
C PHE A 462 -9.07 -5.11 9.17
N PHE A 463 -8.99 -4.06 8.35
CA PHE A 463 -9.04 -4.20 6.90
C PHE A 463 -7.80 -4.85 6.27
N ASN A 464 -6.67 -4.88 6.97
CA ASN A 464 -5.42 -5.47 6.43
C ASN A 464 -5.04 -6.81 7.06
N LEU A 465 -5.48 -7.12 8.29
CA LEU A 465 -5.06 -8.33 9.01
C LEU A 465 -6.19 -9.32 9.29
N PHE A 466 -7.46 -8.91 9.18
CA PHE A 466 -8.56 -9.85 9.38
C PHE A 466 -8.48 -11.02 8.40
N ARG A 467 -8.78 -12.23 8.89
CA ARG A 467 -8.63 -13.47 8.12
C ARG A 467 -9.45 -13.48 6.82
N SER A 468 -10.65 -12.87 6.86
CA SER A 468 -11.56 -12.75 5.71
C SER A 468 -11.59 -11.32 5.15
N ARG A 469 -10.49 -10.56 5.28
CA ARG A 469 -10.40 -9.16 4.82
C ARG A 469 -10.82 -8.94 3.36
N ASN A 470 -10.61 -9.91 2.48
CA ASN A 470 -10.96 -9.83 1.06
C ASN A 470 -12.49 -9.82 0.80
N ASP A 471 -13.30 -10.14 1.82
CA ASP A 471 -14.76 -10.03 1.74
C ASP A 471 -15.25 -8.60 1.93
N PHE A 472 -14.40 -7.70 2.44
CA PHE A 472 -14.74 -6.33 2.77
C PHE A 472 -14.12 -5.36 1.77
N TYR A 473 -14.85 -4.29 1.45
CA TYR A 473 -14.24 -3.12 0.84
C TYR A 473 -13.24 -2.49 1.83
N ASN A 474 -11.97 -2.37 1.43
CA ASN A 474 -10.93 -1.77 2.25
C ASN A 474 -10.78 -0.28 1.91
N PRO A 475 -11.26 0.65 2.77
CA PRO A 475 -11.14 2.10 2.49
C PRO A 475 -9.68 2.56 2.40
N PHE A 476 -8.75 1.89 3.10
CA PHE A 476 -7.32 2.19 3.10
C PHE A 476 -6.57 1.64 1.87
N SER A 477 -7.22 0.80 1.05
CA SER A 477 -6.69 0.39 -0.25
C SER A 477 -6.80 1.49 -1.32
N THR A 478 -7.61 2.52 -1.04
CA THR A 478 -7.84 3.68 -1.92
C THR A 478 -7.30 4.96 -1.29
N ARG A 479 -7.25 6.05 -2.06
CA ARG A 479 -6.82 7.36 -1.55
C ARG A 479 -7.98 8.03 -0.81
N LEU A 480 -8.01 7.89 0.51
CA LEU A 480 -8.92 8.65 1.39
C LEU A 480 -8.56 10.16 1.37
N ASN A 481 -8.95 10.85 0.30
CA ASN A 481 -8.71 12.28 0.11
C ASN A 481 -9.98 13.07 0.45
N LEU A 482 -9.97 13.78 1.58
CA LEU A 482 -11.13 14.57 2.03
C LEU A 482 -11.28 15.89 1.29
N ILE A 483 -10.26 16.35 0.57
CA ILE A 483 -10.36 17.55 -0.28
C ILE A 483 -11.26 17.29 -1.50
N ASP A 484 -11.49 16.03 -1.86
CA ASP A 484 -12.36 15.62 -2.96
C ASP A 484 -13.77 15.22 -2.47
N VAL A 485 -14.05 15.33 -1.17
CA VAL A 485 -15.34 14.97 -0.58
C VAL A 485 -16.24 16.21 -0.54
N PRO A 486 -17.43 16.18 -1.17
CA PRO A 486 -18.37 17.28 -1.13
C PRO A 486 -18.67 17.77 0.29
N PHE A 487 -18.83 19.09 0.44
CA PHE A 487 -19.09 19.79 1.71
C PHE A 487 -17.90 19.80 2.69
N VAL A 488 -17.15 18.69 2.78
CA VAL A 488 -15.92 18.60 3.58
C VAL A 488 -14.79 19.41 2.96
N SER A 489 -14.73 19.46 1.63
CA SER A 489 -13.75 20.25 0.88
C SER A 489 -13.70 21.72 1.31
N ASP A 490 -14.86 22.29 1.64
CA ASP A 490 -15.00 23.71 1.97
C ASP A 490 -14.34 24.01 3.32
N ALA A 491 -14.45 23.09 4.28
CA ALA A 491 -13.82 23.17 5.60
C ALA A 491 -12.28 23.10 5.54
N LEU A 492 -11.71 22.63 4.41
CA LEU A 492 -10.27 22.42 4.20
C LEU A 492 -9.69 23.36 3.12
N SER A 493 -10.48 24.30 2.61
CA SER A 493 -10.17 25.08 1.40
C SER A 493 -9.31 26.33 1.62
N ASP A 494 -9.09 26.74 2.88
CA ASP A 494 -8.25 27.89 3.20
C ASP A 494 -6.77 27.61 2.94
N THR A 495 -6.01 28.65 2.60
CA THR A 495 -4.63 28.53 2.14
C THR A 495 -3.70 27.92 3.19
N LYS A 496 -3.94 28.19 4.48
CA LYS A 496 -3.13 27.64 5.58
C LYS A 496 -3.37 26.14 5.72
N SER A 497 -4.63 25.71 5.69
CA SER A 497 -5.02 24.29 5.70
C SER A 497 -4.47 23.54 4.49
N LEU A 498 -4.63 24.08 3.29
CA LEU A 498 -4.11 23.47 2.06
C LEU A 498 -2.58 23.35 2.08
N ARG A 499 -1.87 24.38 2.56
CA ARG A 499 -0.40 24.34 2.68
C ARG A 499 0.04 23.27 3.67
N LEU A 500 -0.60 23.19 4.84
CA LEU A 500 -0.33 22.15 5.83
C LEU A 500 -0.54 20.76 5.25
N ILE A 501 -1.67 20.53 4.56
CA ILE A 501 -1.98 19.23 3.94
C ILE A 501 -0.96 18.89 2.83
N ALA A 502 -0.60 19.86 1.98
CA ALA A 502 0.34 19.64 0.89
C ALA A 502 1.74 19.26 1.42
N GLU A 503 2.21 19.96 2.45
CA GLU A 503 3.48 19.66 3.11
C GLU A 503 3.44 18.29 3.80
N PHE A 504 2.30 17.94 4.37
CA PHE A 504 2.09 16.63 4.99
C PHE A 504 2.10 15.50 3.95
N TYR A 505 1.43 15.68 2.81
CA TYR A 505 1.52 14.72 1.70
C TYR A 505 2.95 14.61 1.15
N PHE A 506 3.66 15.74 1.04
CA PHE A 506 5.05 15.78 0.57
C PHE A 506 5.98 14.99 1.50
N SER A 507 5.90 15.22 2.82
CA SER A 507 6.73 14.51 3.80
C SER A 507 6.44 13.01 3.82
N MET A 508 5.18 12.63 3.56
CA MET A 508 4.76 11.23 3.42
C MET A 508 5.11 10.62 2.05
N GLN A 509 5.72 11.37 1.14
CA GLN A 509 6.05 10.96 -0.24
C GLN A 509 4.81 10.62 -1.09
N CYS A 510 3.65 11.18 -0.75
CA CYS A 510 2.41 11.06 -1.51
C CYS A 510 2.36 12.13 -2.61
N TYR A 511 3.27 12.04 -3.59
CA TYR A 511 3.54 13.11 -4.55
C TYR A 511 2.34 13.52 -5.41
N THR A 512 1.47 12.58 -5.79
CA THR A 512 0.24 12.89 -6.56
C THR A 512 -0.69 13.83 -5.81
N ASP A 513 -0.90 13.58 -4.52
CA ASP A 513 -1.86 14.32 -3.70
C ASP A 513 -1.22 15.62 -3.19
N ALA A 514 0.09 15.59 -2.94
CA ALA A 514 0.89 16.78 -2.69
C ALA A 514 0.78 17.79 -3.84
N LEU A 515 0.95 17.36 -5.09
CA LEU A 515 0.81 18.23 -6.26
C LEU A 515 -0.59 18.80 -6.43
N SER A 516 -1.61 17.94 -6.32
CA SER A 516 -3.01 18.38 -6.41
C SER A 516 -3.29 19.49 -5.39
N THR A 517 -2.77 19.33 -4.17
CA THR A 517 -2.97 20.30 -3.08
C THR A 517 -2.10 21.55 -3.23
N PHE A 518 -0.82 21.42 -3.56
CA PHE A 518 0.06 22.56 -3.89
C PHE A 518 -0.50 23.38 -5.05
N GLY A 519 -1.08 22.75 -6.07
CA GLY A 519 -1.75 23.44 -7.17
C GLY A 519 -2.93 24.30 -6.73
N LYS A 520 -3.61 23.98 -5.62
CA LYS A 520 -4.63 24.85 -5.01
C LYS A 520 -4.00 26.01 -4.24
N VAL A 521 -2.90 25.77 -3.50
CA VAL A 521 -2.14 26.81 -2.78
C VAL A 521 -1.57 27.85 -3.75
N LEU A 522 -0.93 27.41 -4.84
CA LEU A 522 -0.31 28.27 -5.84
C LEU A 522 -1.31 29.16 -6.61
N LYS A 523 -2.61 28.85 -6.56
CA LYS A 523 -3.68 29.69 -7.11
C LYS A 523 -4.14 30.78 -6.14
N GLN A 524 -3.88 30.62 -4.84
CA GLN A 524 -4.32 31.53 -3.78
C GLN A 524 -3.20 32.46 -3.32
N ASP A 525 -1.93 32.01 -3.33
CA ASP A 525 -0.75 32.75 -2.86
C ASP A 525 0.32 32.95 -3.95
N SER A 526 1.19 33.94 -3.76
CA SER A 526 2.40 34.15 -4.56
C SER A 526 3.41 33.00 -4.37
N PRO A 527 3.76 32.24 -5.43
CA PRO A 527 4.68 31.10 -5.32
C PRO A 527 6.12 31.48 -4.96
N THR A 528 6.76 30.71 -4.09
CA THR A 528 8.19 30.85 -3.75
C THR A 528 9.07 29.87 -4.55
N ALA A 529 10.38 30.10 -4.57
CA ALA A 529 11.34 29.13 -5.13
C ALA A 529 11.23 27.76 -4.45
N SER A 530 10.93 27.72 -3.14
CA SER A 530 10.75 26.47 -2.41
C SER A 530 9.49 25.73 -2.84
N ASP A 531 8.40 26.45 -3.14
CA ASP A 531 7.16 25.83 -3.63
C ASP A 531 7.41 25.18 -5.00
N TYR A 532 8.10 25.88 -5.91
CA TYR A 532 8.46 25.32 -7.22
C TYR A 532 9.48 24.18 -7.13
N GLN A 533 10.42 24.22 -6.19
CA GLN A 533 11.30 23.06 -5.93
C GLN A 533 10.49 21.85 -5.48
N LYS A 534 9.52 22.03 -4.57
CA LYS A 534 8.66 20.95 -4.07
C LYS A 534 7.75 20.40 -5.17
N THR A 535 7.09 21.25 -5.97
CA THR A 535 6.23 20.78 -7.07
C THR A 535 7.05 20.17 -8.21
N GLY A 536 8.19 20.76 -8.58
CA GLY A 536 9.11 20.19 -9.57
C GLY A 536 9.61 18.81 -9.16
N TYR A 537 9.97 18.65 -7.87
CA TYR A 537 10.37 17.36 -7.32
C TYR A 537 9.22 16.35 -7.34
N CYS A 538 8.01 16.74 -6.94
CA CYS A 538 6.86 15.84 -7.05
C CYS A 538 6.59 15.42 -8.51
N HIS A 539 6.62 16.37 -9.45
CA HIS A 539 6.43 16.10 -10.88
C HIS A 539 7.49 15.12 -11.39
N GLU A 540 8.76 15.29 -10.98
CA GLU A 540 9.85 14.37 -11.30
C GLU A 540 9.61 12.96 -10.73
N GLN A 541 9.23 12.83 -9.46
CA GLN A 541 8.94 11.53 -8.84
C GLN A 541 7.75 10.82 -9.49
N LEU A 542 6.81 11.58 -10.06
CA LEU A 542 5.69 11.06 -10.85
C LEU A 542 6.01 10.87 -12.34
N LYS A 543 7.25 11.11 -12.76
CA LYS A 543 7.69 11.04 -14.16
C LYS A 543 6.96 12.02 -15.10
N GLN A 544 6.39 13.09 -14.55
CA GLN A 544 5.74 14.18 -15.29
C GLN A 544 6.78 15.23 -15.68
N TYR A 545 7.76 14.82 -16.47
CA TYR A 545 9.00 15.56 -16.68
C TYR A 545 8.82 16.92 -17.36
N VAL A 546 7.84 17.07 -18.26
CA VAL A 546 7.53 18.37 -18.89
C VAL A 546 7.12 19.39 -17.83
N LEU A 547 6.23 19.01 -16.90
CA LEU A 547 5.81 19.88 -15.81
C LEU A 547 6.94 20.13 -14.81
N ALA A 548 7.76 19.10 -14.53
CA ALA A 548 8.93 19.25 -13.68
C ALA A 548 9.93 20.27 -14.24
N THR A 549 10.21 20.25 -15.56
CA THR A 549 11.09 21.25 -16.19
C THR A 549 10.54 22.67 -16.01
N ALA A 550 9.24 22.89 -16.24
CA ALA A 550 8.63 24.21 -16.09
C ALA A 550 8.74 24.75 -14.64
N ASP A 551 8.60 23.89 -13.65
CA ASP A 551 8.77 24.27 -12.24
C ASP A 551 10.24 24.57 -11.92
N TYR A 552 11.17 23.69 -12.31
CA TYR A 552 12.59 23.89 -12.06
C TYR A 552 13.19 25.08 -12.82
N GLU A 553 12.68 25.44 -14.00
CA GLU A 553 13.06 26.69 -14.68
C GLU A 553 12.70 27.92 -13.86
N LYS A 554 11.55 27.93 -13.19
CA LYS A 554 11.20 29.01 -12.26
C LYS A 554 12.12 29.04 -11.05
N VAL A 555 12.59 27.88 -10.59
CA VAL A 555 13.62 27.81 -9.55
C VAL A 555 14.92 28.44 -10.04
N GLU A 556 15.40 28.09 -11.24
CA GLU A 556 16.63 28.65 -11.83
C GLU A 556 16.55 30.17 -12.02
N LEU A 557 15.37 30.71 -12.35
CA LEU A 557 15.14 32.17 -12.40
C LEU A 557 15.30 32.85 -11.04
N LEU A 558 14.93 32.15 -9.95
CA LEU A 558 14.98 32.67 -8.58
C LEU A 558 16.30 32.35 -7.86
N LYS A 559 16.99 31.27 -8.26
CA LYS A 559 18.22 30.73 -7.67
C LYS A 559 19.12 30.18 -8.79
N PRO A 560 19.87 31.02 -9.52
CA PRO A 560 20.67 30.59 -10.65
C PRO A 560 21.90 29.76 -10.20
N ASN A 561 22.32 28.82 -11.06
CA ASN A 561 23.52 27.99 -10.88
C ASN A 561 23.51 27.06 -9.66
N ASP A 562 22.34 26.72 -9.12
CA ASP A 562 22.23 25.67 -8.12
C ASP A 562 22.47 24.29 -8.77
N VAL A 563 23.58 23.64 -8.41
CA VAL A 563 23.99 22.35 -9.01
C VAL A 563 22.90 21.29 -8.86
N TRP A 564 22.16 21.31 -7.75
CA TRP A 564 21.05 20.40 -7.52
C TRP A 564 19.96 20.64 -8.58
N THR A 565 19.47 21.88 -8.69
CA THR A 565 18.47 22.29 -9.69
C THR A 565 18.93 22.01 -11.12
N LEU A 566 20.18 22.31 -11.49
CA LEU A 566 20.74 22.03 -12.82
C LEU A 566 20.73 20.55 -13.18
N LYS A 567 21.09 19.67 -12.22
CA LYS A 567 21.07 18.22 -12.43
C LYS A 567 19.65 17.68 -12.61
N HIS A 568 18.70 18.18 -11.83
CA HIS A 568 17.29 17.78 -11.92
C HIS A 568 16.63 18.31 -13.20
N LEU A 569 16.93 19.55 -13.61
CA LEU A 569 16.57 20.10 -14.93
C LEU A 569 17.10 19.24 -16.06
N ALA A 570 18.40 18.91 -16.04
CA ALA A 570 19.02 18.10 -17.08
C ALA A 570 18.40 16.69 -17.14
N LEU A 571 18.10 16.08 -15.99
CA LEU A 571 17.42 14.79 -15.89
C LEU A 571 16.02 14.85 -16.48
N CYS A 572 15.24 15.87 -16.12
CA CYS A 572 13.88 16.02 -16.63
C CYS A 572 13.88 16.33 -18.13
N TYR A 573 14.82 17.16 -18.61
CA TYR A 573 14.99 17.45 -20.03
C TYR A 573 15.35 16.22 -20.85
N ARG A 574 16.26 15.40 -20.33
CA ARG A 574 16.60 14.11 -20.91
C ARG A 574 15.36 13.23 -21.04
N ALA A 575 14.58 13.13 -19.97
CA ALA A 575 13.40 12.27 -19.93
C ALA A 575 12.22 12.74 -20.80
N VAL A 576 12.22 13.99 -21.28
CA VAL A 576 11.28 14.48 -22.31
C VAL A 576 11.89 14.48 -23.72
N ASN A 577 13.06 13.86 -23.92
CA ASN A 577 13.84 13.85 -25.15
C ASN A 577 14.31 15.23 -25.65
N ASP A 578 14.32 16.26 -24.80
CA ASP A 578 14.99 17.54 -25.09
C ASP A 578 16.48 17.41 -24.72
N THR A 579 17.15 16.58 -25.50
CA THR A 579 18.52 16.14 -25.24
C THR A 579 19.52 17.29 -25.33
N GLU A 580 19.28 18.28 -26.18
CA GLU A 580 20.13 19.47 -26.28
C GLU A 580 20.11 20.30 -24.99
N LYS A 581 18.93 20.59 -24.42
CA LYS A 581 18.86 21.28 -23.13
C LYS A 581 19.38 20.42 -21.98
N ALA A 582 19.17 19.11 -22.03
CA ALA A 582 19.74 18.19 -21.06
C ALA A 582 21.27 18.25 -21.05
N ILE A 583 21.89 18.14 -22.24
CA ILE A 583 23.34 18.23 -22.43
C ILE A 583 23.86 19.59 -21.97
N ALA A 584 23.18 20.69 -22.29
CA ALA A 584 23.58 22.03 -21.86
C ALA A 584 23.61 22.16 -20.33
N ASN A 585 22.56 21.71 -19.64
CA ASN A 585 22.50 21.75 -18.18
C ASN A 585 23.50 20.79 -17.52
N TYR A 586 23.68 19.58 -18.06
CA TYR A 586 24.71 18.66 -17.56
C TYR A 586 26.13 19.19 -17.78
N LYS A 587 26.42 19.86 -18.90
CA LYS A 587 27.72 20.51 -19.13
C LYS A 587 27.96 21.69 -18.20
N ARG A 588 26.92 22.47 -17.86
CA ARG A 588 27.01 23.50 -16.81
C ARG A 588 27.33 22.87 -15.46
N ALA A 589 26.68 21.76 -15.11
CA ALA A 589 27.00 21.01 -13.90
C ALA A 589 28.41 20.38 -13.95
N GLU A 590 28.85 19.86 -15.10
CA GLU A 590 30.20 19.31 -15.33
C GLU A 590 31.27 20.40 -15.19
N ALA A 591 31.01 21.63 -15.65
CA ALA A 591 31.93 22.76 -15.44
C ALA A 591 32.16 23.07 -13.95
N LEU A 592 31.15 22.81 -13.11
CA LEU A 592 31.25 22.94 -11.65
C LEU A 592 31.85 21.68 -10.99
N GLN A 593 31.85 20.53 -11.67
CA GLN A 593 32.33 19.22 -11.19
C GLN A 593 32.95 18.36 -12.32
N PRO A 594 34.16 18.69 -12.81
CA PRO A 594 34.71 18.17 -14.08
C PRO A 594 35.13 16.69 -14.07
N ASP A 595 35.52 16.15 -12.91
CA ASP A 595 35.97 14.76 -12.76
C ASP A 595 34.85 13.82 -12.27
N ASN A 596 33.61 14.31 -12.30
CA ASN A 596 32.47 13.52 -11.87
C ASN A 596 32.08 12.49 -12.95
N VAL A 597 32.53 11.25 -12.77
CA VAL A 597 32.24 10.12 -13.67
C VAL A 597 30.73 9.95 -13.91
N ALA A 598 29.89 10.23 -12.91
CA ALA A 598 28.44 10.14 -13.07
C ALA A 598 27.88 11.21 -14.02
N LEU A 599 28.44 12.44 -14.00
CA LEU A 599 28.08 13.48 -14.96
C LEU A 599 28.55 13.13 -16.37
N ALA A 600 29.80 12.66 -16.53
CA ALA A 600 30.32 12.22 -17.83
C ALA A 600 29.47 11.08 -18.44
N ASN A 601 29.03 10.13 -17.62
CA ASN A 601 28.14 9.05 -18.05
C ASN A 601 26.72 9.55 -18.39
N ASN A 602 26.17 10.50 -17.61
CA ASN A 602 24.87 11.09 -17.94
C ASN A 602 24.90 11.86 -19.26
N ILE A 603 26.00 12.59 -19.53
CA ILE A 603 26.20 13.27 -20.82
C ILE A 603 26.32 12.26 -21.96
N ALA A 604 27.08 11.18 -21.78
CA ALA A 604 27.21 10.10 -22.77
C ALA A 604 25.83 9.55 -23.17
N ASN A 605 25.00 9.23 -22.18
CA ASN A 605 23.66 8.71 -22.42
C ASN A 605 22.72 9.74 -23.05
N CYS A 606 22.76 11.01 -22.61
CA CYS A 606 21.97 12.06 -23.27
C CYS A 606 22.36 12.25 -24.74
N LEU A 607 23.65 12.19 -25.06
CA LEU A 607 24.13 12.28 -26.44
C LEU A 607 23.64 11.09 -27.27
N LEU A 608 23.64 9.90 -26.66
CA LEU A 608 23.14 8.68 -27.31
C LEU A 608 21.65 8.79 -27.63
N GLU A 609 20.84 9.17 -26.64
CA GLU A 609 19.40 9.39 -26.78
C GLU A 609 19.08 10.54 -27.75
N GLY A 610 19.96 11.54 -27.85
CA GLY A 610 19.82 12.66 -28.78
C GLY A 610 20.24 12.35 -30.21
N GLY A 611 20.61 11.11 -30.53
CA GLY A 611 21.06 10.72 -31.86
C GLY A 611 22.49 11.18 -32.20
N ARG A 612 23.20 11.81 -31.24
CA ARG A 612 24.61 12.24 -31.39
C ARG A 612 25.54 11.08 -31.06
N ILE A 613 25.32 9.95 -31.73
CA ILE A 613 25.89 8.64 -31.38
C ILE A 613 27.41 8.66 -31.38
N GLU A 614 28.04 9.41 -32.30
CA GLU A 614 29.50 9.55 -32.37
C GLU A 614 30.08 10.32 -31.18
N GLU A 615 29.38 11.34 -30.68
CA GLU A 615 29.79 12.08 -29.49
C GLU A 615 29.52 11.30 -28.22
N ALA A 616 28.41 10.56 -28.18
CA ALA A 616 28.12 9.61 -27.11
C ALA A 616 29.24 8.59 -26.99
N LEU A 617 29.70 8.03 -28.12
CA LEU A 617 30.81 7.08 -28.17
C LEU A 617 32.10 7.69 -27.61
N LYS A 618 32.43 8.94 -27.93
CA LYS A 618 33.58 9.66 -27.33
C LYS A 618 33.44 9.81 -25.81
N TYR A 619 32.25 10.14 -25.32
CA TYR A 619 31.99 10.25 -23.89
C TYR A 619 32.01 8.87 -23.20
N PHE A 620 31.57 7.78 -23.84
CA PHE A 620 31.73 6.43 -23.30
C PHE A 620 33.20 6.02 -23.20
N PHE A 621 34.06 6.42 -24.15
CA PHE A 621 35.51 6.28 -24.01
C PHE A 621 36.09 7.16 -22.89
N LYS A 622 35.56 8.39 -22.68
CA LYS A 622 35.93 9.23 -21.53
C LYS A 622 35.56 8.54 -20.21
N VAL A 623 34.36 7.97 -20.11
CA VAL A 623 33.93 7.20 -18.94
C VAL A 623 34.83 5.97 -18.72
N ASP A 624 35.20 5.27 -19.78
CA ASP A 624 36.13 4.14 -19.75
C ASP A 624 37.48 4.52 -19.13
N TYR A 625 38.03 5.64 -19.61
CA TYR A 625 39.28 6.23 -19.15
C TYR A 625 39.22 6.62 -17.68
N LEU A 626 38.15 7.32 -17.26
CA LEU A 626 37.99 7.79 -15.89
C LEU A 626 37.70 6.66 -14.88
N ALA A 627 37.04 5.58 -15.31
CA ALA A 627 36.62 4.49 -14.42
C ALA A 627 37.69 3.41 -14.17
N SER A 628 38.83 3.42 -14.87
CA SER A 628 39.98 2.50 -14.74
C SER A 628 39.65 0.99 -14.76
N LYS A 629 38.44 0.59 -15.17
CA LYS A 629 37.99 -0.80 -15.33
C LYS A 629 37.03 -0.90 -16.53
N GLY A 630 37.59 -1.02 -17.73
CA GLY A 630 36.87 -0.84 -18.99
C GLY A 630 35.86 -1.91 -19.42
N GLU A 631 35.35 -2.71 -18.48
CA GLU A 631 34.34 -3.73 -18.77
C GLU A 631 32.90 -3.17 -18.79
N ARG A 632 32.65 -2.02 -18.13
CA ARG A 632 31.30 -1.43 -18.04
C ARG A 632 30.86 -0.68 -19.31
N THR A 633 31.79 -0.33 -20.19
CA THR A 633 31.55 0.52 -21.38
C THR A 633 31.40 -0.28 -22.67
N MET A 634 31.83 -1.55 -22.71
CA MET A 634 31.73 -2.41 -23.91
C MET A 634 30.30 -2.57 -24.43
N ARG A 635 29.31 -2.69 -23.53
CA ARG A 635 27.88 -2.82 -23.90
C ARG A 635 27.33 -1.54 -24.55
N PRO A 636 27.48 -0.34 -23.94
CA PRO A 636 27.13 0.91 -24.61
C PRO A 636 27.81 1.10 -25.98
N ILE A 637 29.09 0.73 -26.11
CA ILE A 637 29.83 0.84 -27.38
C ILE A 637 29.26 -0.12 -28.45
N ALA A 638 28.97 -1.36 -28.08
CA ALA A 638 28.35 -2.36 -28.97
C ALA A 638 26.98 -1.88 -29.47
N TRP A 639 26.20 -1.26 -28.59
CA TRP A 639 24.89 -0.70 -28.88
C TRP A 639 24.98 0.53 -29.78
N CYS A 640 25.88 1.48 -29.49
CA CYS A 640 26.15 2.61 -30.38
C CYS A 640 26.54 2.14 -31.80
N SER A 641 27.33 1.07 -31.90
CA SER A 641 27.73 0.48 -33.18
C SER A 641 26.55 -0.11 -33.95
N PHE A 642 25.59 -0.73 -33.25
CA PHE A 642 24.33 -1.21 -33.83
C PHE A 642 23.49 -0.05 -34.38
N LEU A 643 23.32 1.03 -33.59
CA LEU A 643 22.48 2.17 -33.97
C LEU A 643 23.03 2.96 -35.17
N ILE A 644 24.35 3.00 -35.38
CA ILE A 644 24.98 3.61 -36.57
C ILE A 644 24.84 2.70 -37.81
N GLY A 645 24.24 1.51 -37.68
CA GLY A 645 24.08 0.54 -38.76
C GLY A 645 25.32 -0.32 -39.01
N ASN A 646 26.35 -0.20 -38.15
CA ASN A 646 27.53 -1.04 -38.22
C ASN A 646 27.29 -2.37 -37.51
N TYR A 647 26.35 -3.16 -38.04
CA TYR A 647 25.90 -4.41 -37.44
C TYR A 647 27.02 -5.44 -37.29
N SER A 648 27.99 -5.48 -38.20
CA SER A 648 29.14 -6.36 -38.10
C SER A 648 30.03 -6.03 -36.90
N GLN A 649 30.29 -4.74 -36.65
CA GLN A 649 31.04 -4.29 -35.47
C GLN A 649 30.25 -4.55 -34.18
N SER A 650 28.93 -4.31 -34.18
CA SER A 650 28.08 -4.64 -33.03
C SER A 650 28.13 -6.12 -32.67
N VAL A 651 27.99 -7.00 -33.67
CA VAL A 651 28.10 -8.46 -33.49
C VAL A 651 29.48 -8.85 -32.98
N ASP A 652 30.57 -8.25 -33.46
CA ASP A 652 31.93 -8.51 -32.93
C ASP A 652 32.05 -8.18 -31.44
N TYR A 653 31.57 -6.99 -31.03
CA TYR A 653 31.58 -6.62 -29.62
C TYR A 653 30.72 -7.56 -28.76
N TYR A 654 29.52 -7.94 -29.23
CA TYR A 654 28.69 -8.90 -28.49
C TYR A 654 29.30 -10.29 -28.44
N ASN A 655 29.98 -10.76 -29.48
CA ASN A 655 30.73 -12.02 -29.44
C ASN A 655 31.85 -11.98 -28.40
N ARG A 656 32.55 -10.84 -28.27
CA ARG A 656 33.57 -10.63 -27.23
C ARG A 656 32.99 -10.58 -25.82
N ILE A 657 31.80 -9.98 -25.65
CA ILE A 657 31.07 -9.98 -24.36
C ILE A 657 30.66 -11.41 -24.00
N ILE A 658 30.16 -12.16 -24.97
CA ILE A 658 29.65 -13.54 -24.80
C ILE A 658 30.77 -14.55 -24.54
N ALA A 659 31.97 -14.32 -25.05
CA ALA A 659 33.15 -15.13 -24.75
C ALA A 659 33.65 -15.03 -23.29
N LYS A 660 33.11 -14.09 -22.49
CA LYS A 660 33.49 -13.87 -21.09
C LYS A 660 32.36 -14.25 -20.13
N GLN A 661 31.63 -13.26 -19.63
CA GLN A 661 30.48 -13.42 -18.74
C GLN A 661 29.24 -12.79 -19.36
N PRO A 662 28.57 -13.50 -20.28
CA PRO A 662 27.34 -12.99 -20.88
C PRO A 662 26.19 -12.99 -19.87
N GLY A 663 25.30 -12.00 -20.01
CA GLY A 663 23.91 -12.04 -19.54
C GLY A 663 22.95 -12.35 -20.69
N ALA A 664 21.67 -12.57 -20.38
CA ALA A 664 20.64 -12.80 -21.40
C ALA A 664 20.50 -11.63 -22.40
N ASN A 665 20.58 -10.38 -21.91
CA ASN A 665 20.50 -9.18 -22.74
C ASN A 665 21.64 -9.08 -23.78
N ASP A 666 22.80 -9.71 -23.53
CA ASP A 666 23.90 -9.71 -24.50
C ASP A 666 23.57 -10.59 -25.72
N TYR A 667 22.88 -11.71 -25.49
CA TYR A 667 22.37 -12.58 -26.55
C TYR A 667 21.21 -11.94 -27.31
N ILE A 668 20.31 -11.23 -26.59
CA ILE A 668 19.20 -10.47 -27.21
C ILE A 668 19.75 -9.41 -28.16
N ASN A 669 20.66 -8.55 -27.70
CA ASN A 669 21.21 -7.47 -28.53
C ASN A 669 22.04 -7.99 -29.71
N ARG A 670 22.75 -9.12 -29.55
CA ARG A 670 23.37 -9.82 -30.69
C ARG A 670 22.31 -10.29 -31.69
N GLY A 671 21.21 -10.86 -31.19
CA GLY A 671 20.06 -11.27 -32.00
C GLY A 671 19.47 -10.11 -32.80
N HIS A 672 19.35 -8.91 -32.21
CA HIS A 672 18.92 -7.70 -32.91
C HIS A 672 19.86 -7.34 -34.08
N ALA A 673 21.17 -7.28 -33.83
CA ALA A 673 22.16 -6.98 -34.86
C ALA A 673 22.17 -8.02 -36.00
N LEU A 674 21.99 -9.30 -35.67
CA LEU A 674 21.85 -10.38 -36.66
C LEU A 674 20.55 -10.26 -37.46
N LEU A 675 19.44 -9.93 -36.80
CA LEU A 675 18.14 -9.79 -37.44
C LEU A 675 18.14 -8.62 -38.43
N CYS A 676 18.66 -7.45 -38.02
CA CYS A 676 18.76 -6.26 -38.87
C CYS A 676 19.77 -6.42 -40.03
N SER A 677 20.71 -7.36 -39.92
CA SER A 677 21.60 -7.75 -41.03
C SER A 677 21.03 -8.87 -41.91
N GLY A 678 19.76 -9.25 -41.72
CA GLY A 678 19.05 -10.24 -42.53
C GLY A 678 19.33 -11.71 -42.14
N GLN A 679 20.11 -11.95 -41.09
CA GLN A 679 20.46 -13.28 -40.59
C GLN A 679 19.41 -13.78 -39.60
N VAL A 680 18.16 -13.95 -40.09
CA VAL A 680 16.97 -14.27 -39.27
C VAL A 680 17.18 -15.54 -38.45
N LYS A 681 17.75 -16.58 -39.05
CA LYS A 681 17.99 -17.87 -38.38
C LYS A 681 18.97 -17.76 -37.21
N ASP A 682 20.05 -17.00 -37.38
CA ASP A 682 21.07 -16.80 -36.34
C ASP A 682 20.60 -15.83 -35.26
N ALA A 683 19.71 -14.91 -35.62
CA ALA A 683 19.00 -14.06 -34.67
C ALA A 683 18.08 -14.88 -33.76
N VAL A 684 17.28 -15.78 -34.33
CA VAL A 684 16.43 -16.71 -33.56
C VAL A 684 17.28 -17.59 -32.66
N ALA A 685 18.40 -18.14 -33.14
CA ALA A 685 19.33 -18.91 -32.32
C ALA A 685 19.86 -18.09 -31.13
N SER A 686 20.22 -16.82 -31.36
CA SER A 686 20.68 -15.93 -30.28
C SER A 686 19.59 -15.60 -29.26
N TYR A 687 18.34 -15.40 -29.68
CA TYR A 687 17.24 -15.25 -28.72
C TYR A 687 17.02 -16.52 -27.91
N MET A 688 17.19 -17.70 -28.52
CA MET A 688 17.06 -18.98 -27.83
C MET A 688 18.16 -19.21 -26.79
N ASP A 689 19.39 -18.77 -27.05
CA ASP A 689 20.46 -18.74 -26.04
C ASP A 689 20.07 -17.86 -24.83
N ALA A 690 19.40 -16.73 -25.07
CA ALA A 690 18.90 -15.86 -23.99
C ALA A 690 17.81 -16.54 -23.15
N VAL A 691 16.93 -17.30 -23.81
CA VAL A 691 15.83 -18.06 -23.18
C VAL A 691 16.39 -19.16 -22.27
N ASP A 692 17.39 -19.91 -22.75
CA ASP A 692 18.01 -20.98 -21.98
C ASP A 692 18.75 -20.44 -20.74
N LYS A 693 19.11 -19.14 -20.75
CA LYS A 693 19.83 -18.48 -19.66
C LYS A 693 18.95 -17.79 -18.61
N SER A 694 17.80 -17.25 -19.00
CA SER A 694 16.96 -16.42 -18.12
C SER A 694 15.47 -16.77 -18.10
N GLY A 695 15.06 -17.73 -18.93
CA GLY A 695 13.66 -18.11 -19.11
C GLY A 695 12.95 -17.29 -20.19
N GLY A 696 11.98 -17.91 -20.86
CA GLY A 696 11.27 -17.28 -21.99
C GLY A 696 10.53 -16.00 -21.63
N SER A 697 9.93 -15.95 -20.44
CA SER A 697 9.15 -14.78 -20.00
C SER A 697 9.97 -13.50 -19.88
N GLU A 698 11.20 -13.59 -19.36
CA GLU A 698 12.06 -12.41 -19.16
C GLU A 698 12.58 -11.90 -20.50
N VAL A 699 12.96 -12.81 -21.40
CA VAL A 699 13.43 -12.47 -22.75
C VAL A 699 12.33 -11.77 -23.55
N LEU A 700 11.11 -12.30 -23.53
CA LEU A 700 9.98 -11.73 -24.28
C LEU A 700 9.67 -10.29 -23.89
N LYS A 701 9.79 -9.98 -22.61
CA LYS A 701 9.58 -8.62 -22.10
C LYS A 701 10.59 -7.66 -22.71
N THR A 702 11.88 -8.00 -22.65
CA THR A 702 12.96 -7.17 -23.21
C THR A 702 12.82 -7.01 -24.72
N LEU A 703 12.50 -8.09 -25.44
CA LEU A 703 12.31 -8.02 -26.89
C LEU A 703 11.18 -7.07 -27.30
N ASP A 704 10.10 -7.04 -26.52
CA ASP A 704 8.97 -6.14 -26.77
C ASP A 704 9.34 -4.67 -26.56
N ASP A 705 10.15 -4.37 -25.54
CA ASP A 705 10.70 -3.02 -25.29
C ASP A 705 11.57 -2.55 -26.48
N ASP A 706 12.37 -3.44 -27.06
CA ASP A 706 13.33 -3.13 -28.13
C ASP A 706 12.74 -3.20 -29.56
N ARG A 707 11.46 -3.59 -29.70
CA ARG A 707 10.76 -3.82 -30.98
C ARG A 707 10.94 -2.68 -32.01
N HIS A 708 10.94 -1.43 -31.56
CA HIS A 708 11.00 -0.26 -32.43
C HIS A 708 12.35 -0.16 -33.18
N TYR A 709 13.47 -0.53 -32.55
CA TYR A 709 14.77 -0.54 -33.23
C TYR A 709 14.81 -1.51 -34.41
N LEU A 710 14.09 -2.63 -34.31
CA LEU A 710 13.96 -3.60 -35.39
C LEU A 710 13.09 -3.04 -36.53
N LEU A 711 11.98 -2.38 -36.19
CA LEU A 711 11.10 -1.73 -37.18
C LEU A 711 11.83 -0.61 -37.93
N ASP A 712 12.56 0.25 -37.22
CA ASP A 712 13.33 1.37 -37.79
C ASP A 712 14.46 0.88 -38.70
N ALA A 713 15.04 -0.28 -38.38
CA ALA A 713 16.01 -0.99 -39.22
C ALA A 713 15.37 -1.76 -40.40
N GLY A 714 14.04 -1.67 -40.58
CA GLY A 714 13.32 -2.24 -41.72
C GLY A 714 12.80 -3.67 -41.52
N VAL A 715 12.81 -4.22 -40.30
CA VAL A 715 12.21 -5.53 -40.00
C VAL A 715 10.69 -5.37 -39.89
N ASP A 716 9.89 -6.21 -40.54
CA ASP A 716 8.43 -6.05 -40.54
C ASP A 716 7.77 -6.49 -39.21
N LYS A 717 6.67 -5.80 -38.84
CA LYS A 717 5.94 -5.98 -37.57
C LYS A 717 5.46 -7.42 -37.33
N LEU A 718 5.14 -8.15 -38.39
CA LEU A 718 4.61 -9.51 -38.31
C LEU A 718 5.73 -10.53 -38.08
N THR A 719 6.89 -10.36 -38.74
CA THR A 719 8.10 -11.14 -38.47
C THR A 719 8.53 -11.00 -37.01
N ILE A 720 8.49 -9.78 -36.44
CA ILE A 720 8.81 -9.58 -35.02
C ILE A 720 7.83 -10.34 -34.12
N ALA A 721 6.52 -10.24 -34.38
CA ALA A 721 5.50 -10.93 -33.57
C ALA A 721 5.67 -12.46 -33.57
N LEU A 722 5.96 -13.04 -34.73
CA LEU A 722 6.11 -14.50 -34.89
C LEU A 722 7.40 -15.04 -34.26
N ILE A 723 8.49 -14.26 -34.27
CA ILE A 723 9.71 -14.60 -33.54
C ILE A 723 9.42 -14.64 -32.02
N PHE A 724 8.60 -13.73 -31.50
CA PHE A 724 8.25 -13.72 -30.07
C PHE A 724 7.38 -14.93 -29.71
N ASP A 725 6.39 -15.28 -30.53
CA ASP A 725 5.57 -16.46 -30.23
C ASP A 725 6.35 -17.78 -30.35
N LYS A 726 7.39 -17.85 -31.19
CA LYS A 726 8.32 -19.00 -31.20
C LYS A 726 8.97 -19.20 -29.83
N ILE A 727 9.35 -18.11 -29.16
CA ILE A 727 9.93 -18.13 -27.81
C ILE A 727 8.89 -18.55 -26.77
N ARG A 728 7.65 -18.03 -26.87
CA ARG A 728 6.53 -18.41 -25.98
C ARG A 728 6.23 -19.92 -26.02
N TYR A 729 6.18 -20.51 -27.22
CA TYR A 729 5.89 -21.94 -27.36
C TYR A 729 6.96 -22.86 -26.77
N LYS A 730 8.24 -22.49 -26.82
CA LYS A 730 9.31 -23.24 -26.14
C LYS A 730 9.16 -23.22 -24.62
N GLY A 731 8.71 -22.10 -24.05
CA GLY A 731 8.48 -21.96 -22.61
C GLY A 731 7.33 -22.80 -22.05
N LEU A 732 6.37 -23.20 -22.91
CA LEU A 732 5.15 -23.94 -22.54
C LEU A 732 5.32 -25.48 -22.53
N GLY A 733 6.51 -26.01 -22.80
CA GLY A 733 6.79 -27.44 -22.64
C GLY A 733 6.15 -28.38 -23.67
N THR A 734 5.78 -27.90 -24.86
CA THR A 734 5.39 -28.81 -25.95
C THR A 734 6.65 -29.43 -26.57
N SER A 735 6.99 -30.63 -26.13
CA SER A 735 7.94 -31.53 -26.79
C SER A 735 7.43 -31.85 -28.21
N GLU A 736 8.03 -31.24 -29.23
CA GLU A 736 7.89 -31.69 -30.62
C GLU A 736 8.57 -33.06 -30.75
N ASN A 737 7.78 -34.13 -30.68
CA ASN A 737 8.14 -35.45 -31.22
C ASN A 737 7.27 -35.68 -32.48
N MET A 738 7.82 -35.26 -33.62
CA MET A 738 7.73 -35.80 -35.01
C MET A 738 7.89 -34.70 -36.04
#